data_AF-A0A1J1GKR5-F1
#
_entry.id   AF-A0A1J1GKR5-F1
#
_cell.length_a   1.000
_cell.length_b   1.000
_cell.length_c   1.000
_cell.angle_alpha   90.00
_cell.angle_beta   90.00
_cell.angle_gamma   90.00
#
_symmetry.space_group_name_H-M   'P 1'
#
loop_
_entity.id
_entity.type
_entity.pdbx_description
1 polymer ?
#
loop_
_entity_poly.entity_id
_entity_poly.type
_entity_poly.pdbx_seq_one_letter_code
_entity_poly.pdbx_strand_id
1 'polypeptide(L)'
;EKQKEEMEKLINIINNIKKNETLKLILYMKKELDKVNEKAEEEYSRMKMNIEYIKRNVESIKNSDSVSSALNELNNTKGKDREIRQSKITYYSYKDEIDLIYSNMDKAVNFIDMNMETVSELENYESLKNTKDIILKIQENLGDVDEKVRESQSILIRAESIYKEVKLRDELKKKIKGTIKKIDEIFPMIQASLNKYEKIKSIRVNDKNYDVIFKIDKDYENLKGLSNAYTAKLSEIDRELSINVIKSELDDSKFSLNDLEKRIEASKRDESASKILEEVKCNIDKIINEVNNKYSNVLEIDRSFDELLELGINYKLSFQSVIITSVNVEVSKDVLIIEKKQKDVASCIQYIKNCCDSITNDISILNKIYNRDILNGYKSNNVENASKILEFKVKKEEAIKMSIAIQKLFLTMNENKDVNKVDEYIQELKDIYEKFQKEKIYINEIFRNINDSKLKEMEKISEKYIEIADSHKTIVEDQKEKFLSIKSKLKEIEDFLREKKENLHSIEFSDLEYIKKVNEIYEEIKHKVTNIGELENDNNSENNKIIIYTEKISYLIERIKFLLKDEELYEYESDYDLSEEMNKKALDEVNNYITRIKEKRNKSKTILKDIEVNVGKNKDIFVENKNTLLSIYSIIKSINEIREGYQRKAIEHDKKNKIRDNIDKTIKKEDENISINNDIGKTSLRDDKNIELNENGNHNGNKGSDEKNNRKEENKFGSAKVKLSGGILCGLLISSCVIITTLYKSKSV
;
A
#
# COMPACT_ATOMS: atom_id res chain seq x y z
N GLU A 1 47.79 -158.95 -63.16
CA GLU A 1 47.96 -157.50 -63.44
C GLU A 1 46.71 -156.76 -63.89
N LYS A 2 45.91 -157.23 -64.86
CA LYS A 2 44.89 -156.43 -65.59
C LYS A 2 44.00 -155.49 -64.74
N GLN A 3 43.45 -155.97 -63.61
CA GLN A 3 42.66 -155.14 -62.69
C GLN A 3 43.43 -153.96 -62.08
N LYS A 4 44.76 -154.10 -61.88
CA LYS A 4 45.62 -153.05 -61.31
C LYS A 4 45.85 -151.92 -62.32
N GLU A 5 46.04 -152.26 -63.60
CA GLU A 5 46.16 -151.31 -64.71
C GLU A 5 44.85 -150.52 -64.97
N GLU A 6 43.70 -151.20 -64.91
CA GLU A 6 42.39 -150.54 -65.01
C GLU A 6 42.12 -149.62 -63.82
N MET A 7 42.53 -150.04 -62.61
CA MET A 7 42.42 -149.26 -61.39
C MET A 7 43.35 -148.03 -61.41
N GLU A 8 44.57 -148.13 -61.93
CA GLU A 8 45.47 -146.97 -62.16
C GLU A 8 44.89 -145.99 -63.20
N LYS A 9 44.29 -146.48 -64.29
CA LYS A 9 43.60 -145.62 -65.27
C LYS A 9 42.38 -144.93 -64.68
N LEU A 10 41.57 -145.63 -63.88
CA LEU A 10 40.46 -145.06 -63.13
C LEU A 10 40.91 -144.00 -62.12
N ILE A 11 41.99 -144.26 -61.36
CA ILE A 11 42.59 -143.31 -60.42
C ILE A 11 43.07 -142.05 -61.17
N ASN A 12 43.73 -142.18 -62.32
CA ASN A 12 44.14 -141.02 -63.13
C ASN A 12 42.94 -140.24 -63.69
N ILE A 13 41.88 -140.90 -64.13
CA ILE A 13 40.65 -140.24 -64.59
C ILE A 13 39.97 -139.50 -63.43
N ILE A 14 39.84 -140.15 -62.28
CA ILE A 14 39.26 -139.54 -61.06
C ILE A 14 40.10 -138.35 -60.60
N ASN A 15 41.44 -138.46 -60.59
CA ASN A 15 42.34 -137.36 -60.24
C ASN A 15 42.25 -136.18 -61.23
N ASN A 16 42.09 -136.44 -62.52
CA ASN A 16 41.88 -135.39 -63.52
C ASN A 16 40.51 -134.71 -63.37
N ILE A 17 39.45 -135.46 -63.07
CA ILE A 17 38.11 -134.89 -62.76
C ILE A 17 38.16 -134.07 -61.48
N LYS A 18 38.73 -134.63 -60.40
CA LYS A 18 38.98 -133.96 -59.11
C LYS A 18 39.72 -132.64 -59.33
N LYS A 19 40.80 -132.65 -60.11
CA LYS A 19 41.57 -131.45 -60.46
C LYS A 19 40.74 -130.43 -61.23
N ASN A 20 40.09 -130.82 -62.33
CA ASN A 20 39.34 -129.89 -63.18
C ASN A 20 38.13 -129.26 -62.49
N GLU A 21 37.34 -130.03 -61.73
CA GLU A 21 36.17 -129.47 -61.02
C GLU A 21 36.60 -128.57 -59.85
N THR A 22 37.70 -128.92 -59.15
CA THR A 22 38.25 -128.06 -58.09
C THR A 22 38.80 -126.76 -58.67
N LEU A 23 39.46 -126.79 -59.83
CA LEU A 23 39.93 -125.59 -60.54
C LEU A 23 38.76 -124.68 -60.97
N LYS A 24 37.66 -125.24 -61.48
CA LYS A 24 36.43 -124.46 -61.74
C LYS A 24 35.87 -123.81 -60.47
N LEU A 25 35.88 -124.54 -59.35
CA LEU A 25 35.43 -124.03 -58.05
C LEU A 25 36.31 -122.86 -57.58
N ILE A 26 37.64 -122.95 -57.77
CA ILE A 26 38.59 -121.87 -57.44
C ILE A 26 38.32 -120.62 -58.30
N LEU A 27 38.06 -120.76 -59.60
CA LEU A 27 37.66 -119.64 -60.47
C LEU A 27 36.34 -119.00 -60.05
N TYR A 28 35.35 -119.80 -59.62
CA TYR A 28 34.09 -119.30 -59.08
C TYR A 28 34.32 -118.52 -57.77
N MET A 29 35.09 -119.08 -56.83
CA MET A 29 35.46 -118.40 -55.59
C MET A 29 36.22 -117.09 -55.84
N LYS A 30 37.14 -117.05 -56.82
CA LYS A 30 37.83 -115.81 -57.20
C LYS A 30 36.85 -114.74 -57.70
N LYS A 31 35.87 -115.13 -58.53
CA LYS A 31 34.84 -114.20 -59.03
C LYS A 31 33.97 -113.64 -57.91
N GLU A 32 33.69 -114.39 -56.85
CA GLU A 32 33.02 -113.85 -55.67
C GLU A 32 33.97 -112.98 -54.82
N LEU A 33 35.24 -113.38 -54.64
CA LEU A 33 36.26 -112.57 -53.97
C LEU A 33 36.40 -111.18 -54.58
N ASP A 34 36.47 -111.09 -55.92
CA ASP A 34 36.61 -109.82 -56.64
C ASP A 34 35.40 -108.90 -56.42
N LYS A 35 34.17 -109.44 -56.40
CA LYS A 35 32.95 -108.66 -56.10
C LYS A 35 32.89 -108.16 -54.66
N VAL A 36 33.35 -108.97 -53.70
CA VAL A 36 33.35 -108.57 -52.28
C VAL A 36 34.45 -107.52 -52.04
N ASN A 37 35.60 -107.65 -52.72
CA ASN A 37 36.64 -106.62 -52.72
C ASN A 37 36.16 -105.30 -53.33
N GLU A 38 35.45 -105.33 -54.47
CA GLU A 38 34.86 -104.13 -55.09
C GLU A 38 33.97 -103.37 -54.10
N LYS A 39 33.05 -104.05 -53.41
CA LYS A 39 32.19 -103.47 -52.36
C LYS A 39 32.99 -102.94 -51.15
N ALA A 40 34.08 -103.62 -50.77
CA ALA A 40 34.96 -103.15 -49.70
C ALA A 40 35.67 -101.85 -50.10
N GLU A 41 36.16 -101.76 -51.34
CA GLU A 41 36.79 -100.54 -51.88
C GLU A 41 35.78 -99.37 -52.01
N GLU A 42 34.52 -99.64 -52.36
CA GLU A 42 33.44 -98.64 -52.36
C GLU A 42 33.19 -98.07 -50.95
N GLU A 43 32.99 -98.93 -49.93
CA GLU A 43 32.73 -98.47 -48.55
C GLU A 43 33.94 -97.75 -47.93
N TYR A 44 35.16 -98.19 -48.22
CA TYR A 44 36.38 -97.49 -47.82
C TYR A 44 36.51 -96.10 -48.48
N SER A 45 36.19 -96.00 -49.77
CA SER A 45 36.18 -94.72 -50.50
C SER A 45 35.10 -93.76 -49.99
N ARG A 46 33.90 -94.29 -49.69
CA ARG A 46 32.79 -93.54 -49.08
C ARG A 46 33.16 -92.96 -47.73
N MET A 47 33.86 -93.72 -46.89
CA MET A 47 34.34 -93.28 -45.59
C MET A 47 35.34 -92.12 -45.70
N LYS A 48 36.30 -92.18 -46.64
CA LYS A 48 37.21 -91.06 -46.94
C LYS A 48 36.45 -89.80 -47.38
N MET A 49 35.47 -89.94 -48.27
CA MET A 49 34.65 -88.82 -48.73
C MET A 49 33.87 -88.17 -47.57
N ASN A 50 33.31 -88.98 -46.67
CA ASN A 50 32.59 -88.48 -45.49
C ASN A 50 33.50 -87.74 -44.49
N ILE A 51 34.78 -88.10 -44.36
CA ILE A 51 35.75 -87.34 -43.54
C ILE A 51 36.04 -85.97 -44.14
N GLU A 52 36.27 -85.89 -45.44
CA GLU A 52 36.48 -84.60 -46.11
C GLU A 52 35.23 -83.71 -46.05
N TYR A 53 34.03 -84.30 -46.07
CA TYR A 53 32.78 -83.59 -45.81
C TYR A 53 32.71 -83.04 -44.37
N ILE A 54 33.05 -83.86 -43.37
CA ILE A 54 33.16 -83.44 -41.96
C ILE A 54 34.14 -82.26 -41.80
N LYS A 55 35.33 -82.33 -42.41
CA LYS A 55 36.32 -81.23 -42.36
C LYS A 55 35.76 -79.91 -42.93
N ARG A 56 35.07 -79.97 -44.08
CA ARG A 56 34.42 -78.79 -44.68
C ARG A 56 33.36 -78.22 -43.76
N ASN A 57 32.51 -79.05 -43.16
CA ASN A 57 31.49 -78.61 -42.24
C ASN A 57 32.09 -77.92 -41.01
N VAL A 58 33.21 -78.40 -40.46
CA VAL A 58 33.88 -77.72 -39.34
C VAL A 58 34.37 -76.32 -39.70
N GLU A 59 34.91 -76.11 -40.90
CA GLU A 59 35.30 -74.77 -41.35
C GLU A 59 34.06 -73.89 -41.62
N SER A 60 32.94 -74.45 -42.09
CA SER A 60 31.65 -73.76 -42.19
C SER A 60 31.09 -73.34 -40.82
N ILE A 61 31.18 -74.20 -39.80
CA ILE A 61 30.78 -73.88 -38.41
C ILE A 61 31.64 -72.74 -37.88
N LYS A 62 32.96 -72.82 -38.05
CA LYS A 62 33.94 -71.83 -37.57
C LYS A 62 33.72 -70.44 -38.14
N ASN A 63 33.41 -70.35 -39.43
CA ASN A 63 33.16 -69.08 -40.12
C ASN A 63 31.69 -68.60 -40.01
N SER A 64 30.83 -69.32 -39.30
CA SER A 64 29.41 -68.98 -39.20
C SER A 64 29.14 -67.82 -38.24
N ASP A 65 28.39 -66.82 -38.70
CA ASP A 65 27.78 -65.77 -37.87
C ASP A 65 26.43 -66.18 -37.27
N SER A 66 25.89 -67.34 -37.65
CA SER A 66 24.54 -67.77 -37.29
C SER A 66 24.59 -69.05 -36.45
N VAL A 67 24.09 -68.97 -35.22
CA VAL A 67 23.98 -70.13 -34.31
C VAL A 67 23.13 -71.25 -34.93
N SER A 68 22.07 -70.92 -35.69
CA SER A 68 21.24 -71.93 -36.35
C SER A 68 21.96 -72.59 -37.54
N SER A 69 22.72 -71.82 -38.32
CA SER A 69 23.51 -72.37 -39.42
C SER A 69 24.64 -73.25 -38.90
N ALA A 70 25.36 -72.80 -37.87
CA ALA A 70 26.40 -73.59 -37.18
C ALA A 70 25.83 -74.88 -36.55
N LEU A 71 24.63 -74.83 -35.97
CA LEU A 71 23.96 -76.01 -35.42
C LEU A 71 23.58 -77.03 -36.52
N ASN A 72 23.09 -76.55 -37.67
CA ASN A 72 22.77 -77.42 -38.80
C ASN A 72 24.02 -78.13 -39.33
N GLU A 73 25.15 -77.42 -39.49
CA GLU A 73 26.39 -78.04 -39.93
C GLU A 73 26.99 -78.99 -38.88
N LEU A 74 26.81 -78.72 -37.58
CA LEU A 74 27.18 -79.67 -36.53
C LEU A 74 26.33 -80.95 -36.60
N ASN A 75 25.02 -80.82 -36.88
CA ASN A 75 24.13 -81.96 -37.05
C ASN A 75 24.47 -82.77 -38.31
N ASN A 76 24.82 -82.11 -39.42
CA ASN A 76 25.33 -82.75 -40.63
C ASN A 76 26.63 -83.54 -40.33
N THR A 77 27.53 -82.95 -39.55
CA THR A 77 28.79 -83.57 -39.10
C THR A 77 28.52 -84.82 -38.27
N LYS A 78 27.57 -84.77 -37.33
CA LYS A 78 27.12 -85.94 -36.54
C LYS A 78 26.48 -87.02 -37.39
N GLY A 79 25.74 -86.64 -38.45
CA GLY A 79 25.20 -87.57 -39.43
C GLY A 79 26.32 -88.33 -40.17
N LYS A 80 27.32 -87.62 -40.69
CA LYS A 80 28.45 -88.23 -41.41
C LYS A 80 29.36 -89.08 -40.53
N ASP A 81 29.56 -88.71 -39.27
CA ASP A 81 30.30 -89.55 -38.33
C ASP A 81 29.57 -90.86 -38.00
N ARG A 82 28.22 -90.86 -37.97
CA ARG A 82 27.45 -92.11 -37.90
C ARG A 82 27.59 -92.95 -39.16
N GLU A 83 27.56 -92.34 -40.35
CA GLU A 83 27.81 -93.06 -41.61
C GLU A 83 29.19 -93.72 -41.62
N ILE A 84 30.25 -93.01 -41.21
CA ILE A 84 31.62 -93.56 -41.09
C ILE A 84 31.68 -94.77 -40.16
N ARG A 85 31.04 -94.68 -38.98
CA ARG A 85 30.97 -95.79 -38.03
C ARG A 85 30.19 -96.99 -38.59
N GLN A 86 29.17 -96.77 -39.41
CA GLN A 86 28.45 -97.82 -40.11
C GLN A 86 29.30 -98.45 -41.23
N SER A 87 29.98 -97.65 -42.05
CA SER A 87 30.90 -98.11 -43.09
C SER A 87 32.02 -98.97 -42.51
N LYS A 88 32.56 -98.66 -41.32
CA LYS A 88 33.49 -99.55 -40.61
C LYS A 88 32.88 -100.94 -40.37
N ILE A 89 31.67 -101.03 -39.81
CA ILE A 89 31.02 -102.32 -39.52
C ILE A 89 30.84 -103.13 -40.82
N THR A 90 30.38 -102.48 -41.89
CA THR A 90 30.22 -103.10 -43.21
C THR A 90 31.56 -103.58 -43.79
N TYR A 91 32.62 -102.76 -43.68
CA TYR A 91 33.95 -103.09 -44.19
C TYR A 91 34.56 -104.31 -43.49
N TYR A 92 34.42 -104.41 -42.17
CA TYR A 92 34.88 -105.60 -41.43
C TYR A 92 34.11 -106.86 -41.84
N SER A 93 32.80 -106.75 -42.10
CA SER A 93 32.00 -107.87 -42.63
C SER A 93 32.51 -108.35 -44.00
N TYR A 94 32.86 -107.44 -44.91
CA TYR A 94 33.45 -107.81 -46.20
C TYR A 94 34.84 -108.40 -46.07
N LYS A 95 35.66 -107.91 -45.14
CA LYS A 95 36.97 -108.51 -44.82
C LYS A 95 36.83 -109.94 -44.28
N ASP A 96 35.86 -110.22 -43.41
CA ASP A 96 35.65 -111.57 -42.89
C ASP A 96 35.11 -112.52 -43.97
N GLU A 97 34.28 -112.03 -44.90
CA GLU A 97 33.83 -112.75 -46.08
C GLU A 97 34.99 -113.05 -47.06
N ILE A 98 35.87 -112.06 -47.29
CA ILE A 98 37.09 -112.18 -48.12
C ILE A 98 38.07 -113.21 -47.54
N ASP A 99 38.35 -113.16 -46.23
CA ASP A 99 39.22 -114.15 -45.56
C ASP A 99 38.65 -115.56 -45.64
N LEU A 100 37.32 -115.71 -45.51
CA LEU A 100 36.63 -116.99 -45.64
C LEU A 100 36.73 -117.55 -47.06
N ILE A 101 36.50 -116.73 -48.09
CA ILE A 101 36.63 -117.11 -49.49
C ILE A 101 38.09 -117.52 -49.77
N TYR A 102 39.06 -116.72 -49.35
CA TYR A 102 40.49 -117.00 -49.53
C TYR A 102 40.93 -118.30 -48.84
N SER A 103 40.52 -118.52 -47.58
CA SER A 103 40.78 -119.77 -46.86
C SER A 103 40.17 -120.98 -47.55
N ASN A 104 39.02 -120.84 -48.20
CA ASN A 104 38.39 -121.93 -48.95
C ASN A 104 39.05 -122.16 -50.31
N MET A 105 39.56 -121.13 -50.97
CA MET A 105 40.41 -121.26 -52.16
C MET A 105 41.71 -122.01 -51.84
N ASP A 106 42.39 -121.65 -50.73
CA ASP A 106 43.61 -122.33 -50.28
C ASP A 106 43.35 -123.82 -49.95
N LYS A 107 42.26 -124.15 -49.24
CA LYS A 107 41.84 -125.54 -49.01
C LYS A 107 41.56 -126.29 -50.31
N ALA A 108 40.90 -125.66 -51.28
CA ALA A 108 40.61 -126.26 -52.58
C ALA A 108 41.90 -126.54 -53.37
N VAL A 109 42.86 -125.63 -53.34
CA VAL A 109 44.18 -125.80 -53.98
C VAL A 109 44.99 -126.91 -53.30
N ASN A 110 45.02 -126.95 -51.97
CA ASN A 110 45.66 -128.02 -51.21
C ASN A 110 45.00 -129.39 -51.46
N PHE A 111 43.68 -129.44 -51.68
CA PHE A 111 42.97 -130.70 -51.99
C PHE A 111 43.44 -131.35 -53.29
N ILE A 112 44.01 -130.60 -54.24
CA ILE A 112 44.55 -131.12 -55.51
C ILE A 112 46.08 -131.22 -55.53
N ASP A 113 46.72 -131.15 -54.35
CA ASP A 113 48.18 -131.25 -54.16
C ASP A 113 48.96 -130.18 -54.96
N MET A 114 48.39 -128.98 -55.09
CA MET A 114 49.00 -127.81 -55.73
C MET A 114 49.17 -126.66 -54.73
N ASN A 115 49.81 -125.57 -55.14
CA ASN A 115 49.82 -124.31 -54.39
C ASN A 115 49.24 -123.16 -55.24
N MET A 116 48.85 -122.06 -54.60
CA MET A 116 48.11 -120.99 -55.27
C MET A 116 48.91 -120.35 -56.42
N GLU A 117 50.24 -120.29 -56.27
CA GLU A 117 51.18 -119.75 -57.24
C GLU A 117 51.22 -120.63 -58.50
N THR A 118 51.41 -121.95 -58.36
CA THR A 118 51.37 -122.92 -59.49
C THR A 118 50.01 -122.97 -60.19
N VAL A 119 48.90 -122.85 -59.46
CA VAL A 119 47.56 -122.80 -60.09
C VAL A 119 47.40 -121.52 -60.92
N SER A 120 47.97 -120.39 -60.48
CA SER A 120 47.91 -119.11 -61.19
C SER A 120 48.79 -119.03 -62.45
N GLU A 121 49.67 -120.01 -62.66
CA GLU A 121 50.51 -120.16 -63.85
C GLU A 121 49.88 -121.07 -64.93
N LEU A 122 48.73 -121.69 -64.64
CA LEU A 122 48.00 -122.50 -65.61
C LEU A 122 47.26 -121.62 -66.64
N GLU A 123 47.26 -122.06 -67.89
CA GLU A 123 46.54 -121.41 -68.98
C GLU A 123 45.03 -121.29 -68.65
N ASN A 124 44.48 -120.08 -68.75
CA ASN A 124 43.13 -119.65 -68.30
C ASN A 124 42.96 -119.37 -66.79
N TYR A 125 44.00 -119.43 -65.96
CA TYR A 125 43.93 -119.22 -64.49
C TYR A 125 44.75 -118.02 -63.97
N GLU A 126 45.32 -117.21 -64.87
CA GLU A 126 46.17 -116.04 -64.55
C GLU A 126 45.49 -115.01 -63.64
N SER A 127 44.16 -114.91 -63.67
CA SER A 127 43.35 -114.01 -62.83
C SER A 127 43.49 -114.27 -61.33
N LEU A 128 44.10 -115.40 -60.94
CA LEU A 128 44.36 -115.75 -59.55
C LEU A 128 45.62 -115.08 -58.97
N LYS A 129 46.50 -114.48 -59.79
CA LYS A 129 47.76 -113.88 -59.32
C LYS A 129 47.55 -112.76 -58.29
N ASN A 130 46.54 -111.91 -58.48
CA ASN A 130 46.25 -110.77 -57.59
C ASN A 130 45.45 -111.15 -56.32
N THR A 131 45.11 -112.42 -56.11
CA THR A 131 44.31 -112.88 -54.95
C THR A 131 44.99 -112.54 -53.63
N LYS A 132 46.33 -112.67 -53.57
CA LYS A 132 47.14 -112.36 -52.38
C LYS A 132 47.24 -110.85 -52.13
N ASP A 133 47.33 -110.07 -53.20
CA ASP A 133 47.39 -108.61 -53.14
C ASP A 133 46.08 -107.99 -52.62
N ILE A 134 44.93 -108.59 -52.96
CA ILE A 134 43.62 -108.22 -52.41
C ILE A 134 43.62 -108.36 -50.87
N ILE A 135 44.11 -109.49 -50.34
CA ILE A 135 44.19 -109.72 -48.88
C ILE A 135 45.11 -108.70 -48.21
N LEU A 136 46.29 -108.45 -48.78
CA LEU A 136 47.24 -107.46 -48.26
C LEU A 136 46.62 -106.05 -48.26
N LYS A 137 45.98 -105.64 -49.35
CA LYS A 137 45.29 -104.33 -49.48
C LYS A 137 44.13 -104.19 -48.48
N ILE A 138 43.36 -105.25 -48.22
CA ILE A 138 42.32 -105.27 -47.18
C ILE A 138 42.95 -105.08 -45.78
N GLN A 139 44.08 -105.73 -45.49
CA GLN A 139 44.80 -105.62 -44.22
C GLN A 139 45.43 -104.23 -44.01
N GLU A 140 46.00 -103.62 -45.05
CA GLU A 140 46.50 -102.24 -45.02
C GLU A 140 45.37 -101.24 -44.74
N ASN A 141 44.26 -101.38 -45.47
CA ASN A 141 43.09 -100.51 -45.32
C ASN A 141 42.43 -100.66 -43.94
N LEU A 142 42.42 -101.83 -43.30
CA LEU A 142 41.91 -102.00 -41.92
C LEU A 142 42.56 -101.03 -40.93
N GLY A 143 43.88 -100.83 -41.03
CA GLY A 143 44.61 -99.88 -40.17
C GLY A 143 44.17 -98.44 -40.37
N ASP A 144 43.95 -98.02 -41.63
CA ASP A 144 43.41 -96.70 -41.96
C ASP A 144 41.91 -96.56 -41.62
N VAL A 145 41.12 -97.64 -41.65
CA VAL A 145 39.69 -97.63 -41.23
C VAL A 145 39.56 -97.29 -39.75
N ASP A 146 40.35 -97.92 -38.89
CA ASP A 146 40.38 -97.59 -37.47
C ASP A 146 40.86 -96.15 -37.23
N GLU A 147 41.87 -95.70 -37.98
CA GLU A 147 42.34 -94.32 -37.90
C GLU A 147 41.31 -93.31 -38.40
N LYS A 148 40.54 -93.64 -39.44
CA LYS A 148 39.46 -92.79 -39.97
C LYS A 148 38.31 -92.61 -38.97
N VAL A 149 37.97 -93.65 -38.22
CA VAL A 149 36.98 -93.52 -37.12
C VAL A 149 37.54 -92.70 -35.95
N ARG A 150 38.84 -92.75 -35.66
CA ARG A 150 39.47 -91.85 -34.67
C ARG A 150 39.52 -90.40 -35.15
N GLU A 151 39.88 -90.19 -36.42
CA GLU A 151 39.93 -88.88 -37.09
C GLU A 151 38.54 -88.22 -37.06
N SER A 152 37.46 -88.94 -37.42
CA SER A 152 36.09 -88.39 -37.42
C SER A 152 35.62 -87.98 -36.02
N GLN A 153 35.90 -88.79 -34.99
CA GLN A 153 35.54 -88.48 -33.59
C GLN A 153 36.31 -87.28 -33.06
N SER A 154 37.62 -87.19 -33.35
CA SER A 154 38.46 -86.04 -32.98
C SER A 154 37.95 -84.74 -33.61
N ILE A 155 37.63 -84.77 -34.91
CA ILE A 155 37.06 -83.62 -35.62
C ILE A 155 35.68 -83.27 -35.07
N LEU A 156 34.84 -84.24 -34.71
CA LEU A 156 33.52 -83.99 -34.12
C LEU A 156 33.61 -83.30 -32.75
N ILE A 157 34.53 -83.70 -31.88
CA ILE A 157 34.78 -83.02 -30.59
C ILE A 157 35.21 -81.56 -30.84
N ARG A 158 36.08 -81.32 -31.82
CA ARG A 158 36.47 -79.97 -32.24
C ARG A 158 35.27 -79.16 -32.77
N ALA A 159 34.40 -79.77 -33.57
CA ALA A 159 33.19 -79.15 -34.10
C ALA A 159 32.23 -78.72 -32.98
N GLU A 160 32.02 -79.56 -31.97
CA GLU A 160 31.20 -79.22 -30.80
C GLU A 160 31.80 -78.08 -29.97
N SER A 161 33.13 -78.00 -29.86
CA SER A 161 33.82 -76.90 -29.19
C SER A 161 33.63 -75.59 -29.94
N ILE A 162 33.88 -75.57 -31.25
CA ILE A 162 33.72 -74.37 -32.09
C ILE A 162 32.24 -73.91 -32.11
N TYR A 163 31.28 -74.83 -32.11
CA TYR A 163 29.86 -74.48 -32.00
C TYR A 163 29.52 -73.76 -30.68
N LYS A 164 30.10 -74.19 -29.55
CA LYS A 164 29.96 -73.48 -28.27
C LYS A 164 30.53 -72.06 -28.34
N GLU A 165 31.66 -71.87 -29.00
CA GLU A 165 32.23 -70.53 -29.23
C GLU A 165 31.32 -69.66 -30.10
N VAL A 166 30.73 -70.18 -31.18
CA VAL A 166 29.75 -69.44 -32.01
C VAL A 166 28.54 -68.99 -31.18
N LYS A 167 28.00 -69.88 -30.34
CA LYS A 167 26.90 -69.52 -29.42
C LYS A 167 27.30 -68.43 -28.44
N LEU A 168 28.49 -68.53 -27.84
CA LEU A 168 29.01 -67.53 -26.91
C LEU A 168 29.25 -66.17 -27.61
N ARG A 169 29.79 -66.16 -28.83
CA ARG A 169 29.95 -64.94 -29.64
C ARG A 169 28.62 -64.20 -29.85
N ASP A 170 27.55 -64.91 -30.20
CA ASP A 170 26.21 -64.33 -30.38
C ASP A 170 25.62 -63.80 -29.06
N GLU A 171 25.74 -64.56 -27.96
CA GLU A 171 25.29 -64.13 -26.62
C GLU A 171 26.02 -62.86 -26.15
N LEU A 172 27.34 -62.77 -26.36
CA LEU A 172 28.13 -61.58 -25.99
C LEU A 172 27.82 -60.37 -26.88
N LYS A 173 27.66 -60.54 -28.20
CA LYS A 173 27.20 -59.47 -29.11
C LYS A 173 25.81 -58.93 -28.70
N LYS A 174 24.90 -59.81 -28.27
CA LYS A 174 23.58 -59.43 -27.73
C LYS A 174 23.69 -58.65 -26.42
N LYS A 175 24.54 -59.09 -25.48
CA LYS A 175 24.84 -58.32 -24.24
C LYS A 175 25.38 -56.93 -24.54
N ILE A 176 26.35 -56.81 -25.45
CA ILE A 176 26.93 -55.53 -25.88
C ILE A 176 25.84 -54.59 -26.41
N LYS A 177 25.05 -55.04 -27.38
CA LYS A 177 23.98 -54.22 -27.99
C LYS A 177 22.90 -53.81 -26.98
N GLY A 178 22.51 -54.70 -26.08
CA GLY A 178 21.59 -54.37 -24.99
C GLY A 178 22.16 -53.33 -24.02
N THR A 179 23.46 -53.41 -23.71
CA THR A 179 24.13 -52.45 -22.82
C THR A 179 24.31 -51.09 -23.48
N ILE A 180 24.70 -51.04 -24.76
CA ILE A 180 24.79 -49.79 -25.53
C ILE A 180 23.41 -49.12 -25.62
N LYS A 181 22.34 -49.87 -25.91
CA LYS A 181 20.97 -49.34 -25.90
C LYS A 181 20.59 -48.74 -24.54
N LYS A 182 20.97 -49.40 -23.44
CA LYS A 182 20.76 -48.85 -22.09
C LYS A 182 21.55 -47.56 -21.86
N ILE A 183 22.80 -47.46 -22.32
CA ILE A 183 23.57 -46.20 -22.26
C ILE A 183 22.86 -45.08 -23.03
N ASP A 184 22.34 -45.39 -24.22
CA ASP A 184 21.59 -44.43 -25.06
C ASP A 184 20.26 -43.99 -24.43
N GLU A 185 19.65 -44.81 -23.57
CA GLU A 185 18.48 -44.45 -22.76
C GLU A 185 18.83 -43.56 -21.54
N ILE A 186 20.08 -43.57 -21.07
CA ILE A 186 20.55 -42.75 -19.94
C ILE A 186 20.90 -41.32 -20.36
N PHE A 187 21.45 -41.11 -21.56
CA PHE A 187 21.85 -39.76 -22.01
C PHE A 187 20.71 -38.71 -22.01
N PRO A 188 19.47 -39.03 -22.44
CA PRO A 188 18.34 -38.11 -22.31
C PRO A 188 18.00 -37.75 -20.86
N MET A 189 18.16 -38.69 -19.91
CA MET A 189 17.94 -38.41 -18.48
C MET A 189 18.99 -37.43 -17.96
N ILE A 190 20.27 -37.67 -18.27
CA ILE A 190 21.37 -36.75 -17.95
C ILE A 190 21.06 -35.33 -18.47
N GLN A 191 20.62 -35.20 -19.72
CA GLN A 191 20.27 -33.90 -20.30
C GLN A 191 19.06 -33.25 -19.61
N ALA A 192 18.05 -34.03 -19.23
CA ALA A 192 16.90 -33.53 -18.47
C ALA A 192 17.32 -33.00 -17.10
N SER A 193 18.18 -33.72 -16.36
CA SER A 193 18.69 -33.29 -15.07
C SER A 193 19.56 -32.02 -15.17
N LEU A 194 20.42 -31.91 -16.19
CA LEU A 194 21.17 -30.66 -16.45
C LEU A 194 20.22 -29.49 -16.73
N ASN A 195 19.16 -29.70 -17.52
CA ASN A 195 18.15 -28.67 -17.80
C ASN A 195 17.33 -28.28 -16.54
N LYS A 196 17.08 -29.20 -15.61
CA LYS A 196 16.48 -28.89 -14.29
C LYS A 196 17.44 -28.02 -13.48
N TYR A 197 18.71 -28.38 -13.45
CA TYR A 197 19.73 -27.68 -12.68
C TYR A 197 19.99 -26.23 -13.15
N GLU A 198 19.95 -25.97 -14.46
CA GLU A 198 19.97 -24.59 -14.96
C GLU A 198 18.77 -23.74 -14.47
N LYS A 199 17.58 -24.35 -14.33
CA LYS A 199 16.41 -23.69 -13.71
C LYS A 199 16.57 -23.47 -12.20
N ILE A 200 17.31 -24.33 -11.51
CA ILE A 200 17.68 -24.12 -10.10
C ILE A 200 18.62 -22.90 -10.02
N LYS A 201 19.70 -22.87 -10.82
CA LYS A 201 20.63 -21.73 -10.90
C LYS A 201 19.96 -20.39 -11.21
N SER A 202 18.86 -20.37 -11.99
CA SER A 202 18.14 -19.13 -12.29
C SER A 202 17.28 -18.58 -11.15
N ILE A 203 16.98 -19.38 -10.11
CA ILE A 203 16.22 -18.93 -8.94
C ILE A 203 17.13 -18.07 -8.03
N ARG A 204 16.98 -16.75 -8.13
CA ARG A 204 17.74 -15.78 -7.33
C ARG A 204 17.17 -15.60 -5.93
N VAL A 205 18.00 -15.78 -4.91
CA VAL A 205 17.71 -15.41 -3.51
C VAL A 205 18.13 -13.95 -3.31
N ASN A 206 17.16 -13.07 -3.00
CA ASN A 206 17.35 -11.61 -3.01
C ASN A 206 16.88 -10.90 -1.72
N ASP A 207 16.70 -11.64 -0.62
CA ASP A 207 16.06 -11.17 0.62
C ASP A 207 16.60 -9.81 1.13
N LYS A 208 17.94 -9.66 1.15
CA LYS A 208 18.65 -8.48 1.69
C LYS A 208 18.31 -7.14 1.02
N ASN A 209 17.73 -7.14 -0.18
CA ASN A 209 17.36 -5.90 -0.87
C ASN A 209 15.98 -5.36 -0.49
N TYR A 210 15.22 -6.08 0.35
CA TYR A 210 13.82 -5.79 0.66
C TYR A 210 13.53 -5.66 2.17
N ASP A 211 14.56 -5.70 3.02
CA ASP A 211 14.44 -5.51 4.48
C ASP A 211 13.78 -4.18 4.90
N VAL A 212 13.73 -3.17 4.01
CA VAL A 212 13.02 -1.90 4.21
C VAL A 212 11.49 -2.04 4.10
N ILE A 213 11.00 -3.07 3.38
CA ILE A 213 9.56 -3.35 3.21
C ILE A 213 9.02 -4.24 4.35
N PHE A 214 9.86 -5.12 4.89
CA PHE A 214 9.47 -6.07 5.93
C PHE A 214 9.53 -5.44 7.33
N LYS A 215 8.40 -4.86 7.78
CA LYS A 215 8.17 -4.74 9.24
C LYS A 215 8.03 -6.16 9.79
N ILE A 216 8.95 -6.52 10.67
CA ILE A 216 9.26 -7.92 11.04
C ILE A 216 8.01 -8.65 11.51
N ASP A 217 7.59 -9.63 10.71
CA ASP A 217 6.40 -10.46 10.93
C ASP A 217 6.78 -11.94 10.95
N LYS A 218 5.92 -12.79 11.50
CA LYS A 218 6.19 -14.24 11.67
C LYS A 218 6.51 -14.94 10.32
N ASP A 219 5.91 -14.46 9.24
CA ASP A 219 6.07 -15.05 7.91
C ASP A 219 7.43 -14.73 7.26
N TYR A 220 8.13 -13.68 7.70
CA TYR A 220 9.50 -13.39 7.25
C TYR A 220 10.52 -14.40 7.81
N GLU A 221 10.38 -14.84 9.06
CA GLU A 221 11.25 -15.91 9.61
C GLU A 221 10.98 -17.27 8.94
N ASN A 222 9.73 -17.57 8.57
CA ASN A 222 9.42 -18.75 7.76
C ASN A 222 10.09 -18.68 6.37
N LEU A 223 10.01 -17.53 5.70
CA LEU A 223 10.67 -17.28 4.41
C LEU A 223 12.19 -17.45 4.50
N LYS A 224 12.81 -16.86 5.54
CA LYS A 224 14.24 -16.97 5.82
C LYS A 224 14.67 -18.41 6.12
N GLY A 225 13.81 -19.20 6.77
CA GLY A 225 13.98 -20.65 6.91
C GLY A 225 14.05 -21.37 5.55
N LEU A 226 13.12 -21.08 4.63
CA LEU A 226 13.13 -21.62 3.26
C LEU A 226 14.35 -21.16 2.47
N SER A 227 14.70 -19.88 2.54
CA SER A 227 15.87 -19.26 1.89
C SER A 227 17.19 -19.92 2.33
N ASN A 228 17.36 -20.11 3.64
CA ASN A 228 18.53 -20.81 4.20
C ASN A 228 18.56 -22.28 3.79
N ALA A 229 17.43 -22.99 3.82
CA ALA A 229 17.35 -24.39 3.40
C ALA A 229 17.65 -24.56 1.90
N TYR A 230 17.18 -23.64 1.05
CA TYR A 230 17.49 -23.58 -0.37
C TYR A 230 18.98 -23.35 -0.60
N THR A 231 19.54 -22.31 0.03
CA THR A 231 20.94 -21.93 -0.12
C THR A 231 21.89 -23.03 0.38
N ALA A 232 21.56 -23.68 1.50
CA ALA A 232 22.31 -24.82 2.02
C ALA A 232 22.30 -26.00 1.04
N LYS A 233 21.11 -26.51 0.65
CA LYS A 233 21.01 -27.61 -0.32
C LYS A 233 21.64 -27.27 -1.68
N LEU A 234 21.59 -26.00 -2.12
CA LEU A 234 22.25 -25.54 -3.34
C LEU A 234 23.78 -25.58 -3.20
N SER A 235 24.32 -25.16 -2.05
CA SER A 235 25.76 -25.22 -1.76
C SER A 235 26.30 -26.64 -1.57
N GLU A 236 25.44 -27.61 -1.22
CA GLU A 236 25.77 -29.03 -1.14
C GLU A 236 25.75 -29.74 -2.51
N ILE A 237 25.33 -29.07 -3.59
CA ILE A 237 25.31 -29.65 -4.93
C ILE A 237 26.66 -29.47 -5.64
N ASP A 238 27.58 -30.37 -5.32
CA ASP A 238 28.76 -30.70 -6.16
C ASP A 238 28.37 -31.54 -7.42
N ARG A 239 27.09 -31.89 -7.56
CA ARG A 239 26.59 -32.90 -8.51
C ARG A 239 26.58 -32.48 -9.98
N GLU A 240 26.70 -31.19 -10.31
CA GLU A 240 26.86 -30.73 -11.71
C GLU A 240 28.16 -31.26 -12.33
N LEU A 241 29.25 -31.21 -11.56
CA LEU A 241 30.52 -31.82 -11.96
C LEU A 241 30.36 -33.34 -12.09
N SER A 242 29.67 -33.97 -11.14
CA SER A 242 29.45 -35.42 -11.15
C SER A 242 28.63 -35.93 -12.33
N ILE A 243 27.57 -35.23 -12.77
CA ILE A 243 26.78 -35.65 -13.94
C ILE A 243 27.60 -35.58 -15.23
N ASN A 244 28.41 -34.53 -15.40
CA ASN A 244 29.26 -34.41 -16.59
C ASN A 244 30.35 -35.49 -16.62
N VAL A 245 30.92 -35.84 -15.46
CA VAL A 245 31.84 -36.99 -15.31
C VAL A 245 31.13 -38.30 -15.68
N ILE A 246 29.94 -38.58 -15.10
CA ILE A 246 29.16 -39.79 -15.44
C ILE A 246 28.90 -39.88 -16.95
N LYS A 247 28.60 -38.75 -17.62
CA LYS A 247 28.42 -38.72 -19.08
C LYS A 247 29.67 -39.18 -19.82
N SER A 248 30.85 -38.61 -19.51
CA SER A 248 32.12 -39.05 -20.13
C SER A 248 32.43 -40.52 -19.84
N GLU A 249 32.21 -40.99 -18.61
CA GLU A 249 32.46 -42.39 -18.25
C GLU A 249 31.47 -43.38 -18.91
N LEU A 250 30.30 -42.92 -19.36
CA LEU A 250 29.35 -43.69 -20.16
C LEU A 250 29.75 -43.73 -21.65
N ASP A 251 30.27 -42.63 -22.19
CA ASP A 251 30.88 -42.60 -23.52
C ASP A 251 32.11 -43.54 -23.60
N ASP A 252 32.97 -43.52 -22.59
CA ASP A 252 34.12 -44.46 -22.47
C ASP A 252 33.67 -45.93 -22.34
N SER A 253 32.59 -46.18 -21.59
CA SER A 253 31.97 -47.51 -21.51
C SER A 253 31.45 -47.97 -22.88
N LYS A 254 30.80 -47.07 -23.64
CA LYS A 254 30.30 -47.33 -24.99
C LYS A 254 31.43 -47.58 -25.99
N PHE A 255 32.52 -46.82 -25.91
CA PHE A 255 33.73 -47.05 -26.72
C PHE A 255 34.36 -48.41 -26.40
N SER A 256 34.50 -48.75 -25.12
CA SER A 256 35.05 -50.03 -24.64
C SER A 256 34.21 -51.22 -25.11
N LEU A 257 32.88 -51.12 -25.06
CA LEU A 257 31.96 -52.15 -25.58
C LEU A 257 32.12 -52.36 -27.09
N ASN A 258 32.31 -51.29 -27.87
CA ASN A 258 32.57 -51.39 -29.31
C ASN A 258 33.93 -52.03 -29.63
N ASP A 259 34.95 -51.82 -28.80
CA ASP A 259 36.24 -52.51 -28.94
C ASP A 259 36.14 -54.00 -28.58
N LEU A 260 35.41 -54.33 -27.52
CA LEU A 260 35.11 -55.71 -27.14
C LEU A 260 34.32 -56.44 -28.25
N GLU A 261 33.39 -55.78 -28.96
CA GLU A 261 32.70 -56.39 -30.13
C GLU A 261 33.69 -56.71 -31.27
N LYS A 262 34.69 -55.86 -31.52
CA LYS A 262 35.76 -56.13 -32.51
C LYS A 262 36.66 -57.30 -32.06
N ARG A 263 37.00 -57.39 -30.77
CA ARG A 263 37.75 -58.52 -30.19
C ARG A 263 36.98 -59.85 -30.33
N ILE A 264 35.66 -59.84 -30.11
CA ILE A 264 34.78 -61.01 -30.35
C ILE A 264 34.85 -61.43 -31.82
N GLU A 265 34.82 -60.48 -32.75
CA GLU A 265 34.88 -60.78 -34.18
C GLU A 265 36.24 -61.33 -34.62
N ALA A 266 37.34 -60.75 -34.12
CA ALA A 266 38.70 -61.23 -34.37
C ALA A 266 38.93 -62.68 -33.87
N SER A 267 38.27 -63.07 -32.78
CA SER A 267 38.38 -64.43 -32.20
C SER A 267 38.02 -65.57 -33.16
N LYS A 268 37.29 -65.32 -34.26
CA LYS A 268 36.93 -66.36 -35.24
C LYS A 268 38.13 -67.08 -35.87
N ARG A 269 39.30 -66.42 -35.91
CA ARG A 269 40.52 -66.91 -36.57
C ARG A 269 41.61 -67.34 -35.58
N ASP A 270 41.37 -67.22 -34.28
CA ASP A 270 42.36 -67.46 -33.22
C ASP A 270 42.18 -68.86 -32.62
N GLU A 271 43.27 -69.59 -32.40
CA GLU A 271 43.22 -70.92 -31.77
C GLU A 271 42.92 -70.86 -30.26
N SER A 272 43.09 -69.68 -29.64
CA SER A 272 42.77 -69.39 -28.25
C SER A 272 41.39 -68.73 -28.06
N ALA A 273 40.52 -68.77 -29.07
CA ALA A 273 39.20 -68.14 -29.09
C ALA A 273 38.38 -68.33 -27.79
N SER A 274 38.27 -69.56 -27.29
CA SER A 274 37.60 -69.86 -26.00
C SER A 274 38.14 -69.03 -24.82
N LYS A 275 39.46 -68.78 -24.73
CA LYS A 275 40.07 -67.97 -23.67
C LYS A 275 39.76 -66.48 -23.87
N ILE A 276 39.85 -65.99 -25.10
CA ILE A 276 39.52 -64.61 -25.47
C ILE A 276 38.06 -64.29 -25.14
N LEU A 277 37.13 -65.19 -25.47
CA LEU A 277 35.71 -64.99 -25.24
C LEU A 277 35.35 -64.96 -23.75
N GLU A 278 35.99 -65.77 -22.90
CA GLU A 278 35.76 -65.75 -21.46
C GLU A 278 36.36 -64.49 -20.80
N GLU A 279 37.53 -64.00 -21.26
CA GLU A 279 38.08 -62.69 -20.85
C GLU A 279 37.14 -61.54 -21.24
N VAL A 280 36.67 -61.51 -22.49
CA VAL A 280 35.75 -60.48 -22.98
C VAL A 280 34.42 -60.52 -22.22
N LYS A 281 33.88 -61.69 -21.93
CA LYS A 281 32.69 -61.87 -21.09
C LYS A 281 32.86 -61.24 -19.70
N CYS A 282 33.97 -61.49 -19.02
CA CYS A 282 34.26 -60.87 -17.73
C CYS A 282 34.35 -59.34 -17.81
N ASN A 283 34.89 -58.79 -18.91
CA ASN A 283 34.97 -57.34 -19.11
C ASN A 283 33.60 -56.72 -19.44
N ILE A 284 32.78 -57.39 -20.26
CA ILE A 284 31.39 -56.97 -20.52
C ILE A 284 30.58 -56.94 -19.22
N ASP A 285 30.68 -57.98 -18.39
CA ASP A 285 29.92 -58.08 -17.13
C ASP A 285 30.37 -57.02 -16.10
N LYS A 286 31.63 -56.58 -16.11
CA LYS A 286 32.09 -55.40 -15.35
C LYS A 286 31.43 -54.11 -15.86
N ILE A 287 31.51 -53.84 -17.17
CA ILE A 287 30.94 -52.62 -17.77
C ILE A 287 29.42 -52.56 -17.53
N ILE A 288 28.70 -53.69 -17.60
CA ILE A 288 27.27 -53.77 -17.27
C ILE A 288 27.00 -53.29 -15.83
N ASN A 289 27.81 -53.72 -14.86
CA ASN A 289 27.65 -53.30 -13.47
C ASN A 289 27.98 -51.81 -13.27
N GLU A 290 29.00 -51.28 -13.94
CA GLU A 290 29.33 -49.86 -13.93
C GLU A 290 28.20 -49.00 -14.53
N VAL A 291 27.65 -49.39 -15.69
CA VAL A 291 26.49 -48.73 -16.32
C VAL A 291 25.25 -48.79 -15.43
N ASN A 292 25.02 -49.90 -14.73
CA ASN A 292 23.93 -50.02 -13.75
C ASN A 292 24.10 -49.05 -12.57
N ASN A 293 25.31 -48.95 -12.00
CA ASN A 293 25.59 -48.01 -10.91
C ASN A 293 25.45 -46.55 -11.36
N LYS A 294 26.00 -46.21 -12.54
CA LYS A 294 25.87 -44.88 -13.16
C LYS A 294 24.39 -44.50 -13.37
N TYR A 295 23.55 -45.43 -13.81
CA TYR A 295 22.10 -45.22 -13.94
C TYR A 295 21.43 -44.89 -12.59
N SER A 296 21.71 -45.66 -11.53
CA SER A 296 21.18 -45.38 -10.19
C SER A 296 21.61 -44.01 -9.67
N ASN A 297 22.87 -43.62 -9.90
CA ASN A 297 23.38 -42.31 -9.51
C ASN A 297 22.64 -41.17 -10.24
N VAL A 298 22.40 -41.30 -11.56
CA VAL A 298 21.63 -40.31 -12.33
C VAL A 298 20.21 -40.14 -11.76
N LEU A 299 19.53 -41.23 -11.40
CA LEU A 299 18.19 -41.17 -10.78
C LEU A 299 18.20 -40.45 -9.42
N GLU A 300 19.22 -40.69 -8.59
CA GLU A 300 19.33 -40.04 -7.28
C GLU A 300 19.59 -38.52 -7.43
N ILE A 301 20.45 -38.14 -8.37
CA ILE A 301 20.73 -36.73 -8.66
C ILE A 301 19.49 -36.05 -9.24
N ASP A 302 18.79 -36.68 -10.19
CA ASP A 302 17.58 -36.13 -10.79
C ASP A 302 16.47 -35.86 -9.75
N ARG A 303 16.22 -36.83 -8.86
CA ARG A 303 15.30 -36.65 -7.72
C ARG A 303 15.72 -35.50 -6.82
N SER A 304 17.00 -35.38 -6.53
CA SER A 304 17.51 -34.33 -5.64
C SER A 304 17.41 -32.94 -6.28
N PHE A 305 17.50 -32.86 -7.61
CA PHE A 305 17.21 -31.65 -8.36
C PHE A 305 15.72 -31.32 -8.35
N ASP A 306 14.81 -32.31 -8.44
CA ASP A 306 13.37 -32.05 -8.27
C ASP A 306 13.05 -31.51 -6.87
N GLU A 307 13.58 -32.13 -5.81
CA GLU A 307 13.39 -31.66 -4.43
C GLU A 307 13.94 -30.25 -4.19
N LEU A 308 15.07 -29.87 -4.81
CA LEU A 308 15.61 -28.52 -4.69
C LEU A 308 14.87 -27.50 -5.57
N LEU A 309 14.43 -27.89 -6.77
CA LEU A 309 13.64 -27.05 -7.65
C LEU A 309 12.29 -26.71 -7.02
N GLU A 310 11.61 -27.69 -6.41
CA GLU A 310 10.38 -27.48 -5.65
C GLU A 310 10.61 -26.52 -4.47
N LEU A 311 11.70 -26.71 -3.72
CA LEU A 311 12.01 -25.85 -2.57
C LEU A 311 12.34 -24.40 -3.01
N GLY A 312 13.04 -24.20 -4.12
CA GLY A 312 13.31 -22.88 -4.71
C GLY A 312 12.05 -22.20 -5.26
N ILE A 313 11.15 -22.96 -5.91
CA ILE A 313 9.83 -22.49 -6.34
C ILE A 313 9.00 -22.02 -5.14
N ASN A 314 8.96 -22.84 -4.08
CA ASN A 314 8.23 -22.51 -2.85
C ASN A 314 8.80 -21.26 -2.18
N TYR A 315 10.12 -21.12 -2.07
CA TYR A 315 10.77 -19.89 -1.59
C TYR A 315 10.32 -18.65 -2.38
N LYS A 316 10.34 -18.69 -3.73
CA LYS A 316 9.94 -17.55 -4.57
C LYS A 316 8.46 -17.18 -4.42
N LEU A 317 7.56 -18.17 -4.37
CA LEU A 317 6.13 -17.92 -4.19
C LEU A 317 5.82 -17.40 -2.78
N SER A 318 6.50 -17.90 -1.75
CA SER A 318 6.44 -17.34 -0.39
C SER A 318 6.98 -15.91 -0.34
N PHE A 319 8.11 -15.61 -0.99
CA PHE A 319 8.69 -14.27 -1.06
C PHE A 319 7.71 -13.26 -1.67
N GLN A 320 7.08 -13.63 -2.79
CA GLN A 320 6.01 -12.86 -3.42
C GLN A 320 4.85 -12.61 -2.44
N SER A 321 4.36 -13.65 -1.76
CA SER A 321 3.22 -13.57 -0.84
C SER A 321 3.49 -12.63 0.35
N VAL A 322 4.68 -12.71 0.96
CA VAL A 322 5.06 -11.84 2.09
C VAL A 322 5.16 -10.39 1.61
N ILE A 323 5.77 -10.13 0.45
CA ILE A 323 5.84 -8.77 -0.13
C ILE A 323 4.43 -8.20 -0.40
N ILE A 324 3.55 -8.97 -1.05
CA ILE A 324 2.16 -8.54 -1.31
C ILE A 324 1.47 -8.18 0.00
N THR A 325 1.58 -9.03 1.02
CA THR A 325 0.95 -8.82 2.33
C THR A 325 1.49 -7.55 3.00
N SER A 326 2.80 -7.40 3.11
CA SER A 326 3.44 -6.23 3.75
C SER A 326 3.09 -4.91 3.05
N VAL A 327 3.20 -4.86 1.71
CA VAL A 327 2.88 -3.64 0.96
C VAL A 327 1.38 -3.34 1.00
N ASN A 328 0.50 -4.35 0.95
CA ASN A 328 -0.94 -4.14 1.02
C ASN A 328 -1.38 -3.54 2.37
N VAL A 329 -0.80 -3.98 3.48
CA VAL A 329 -1.08 -3.44 4.82
C VAL A 329 -0.66 -1.97 4.92
N GLU A 330 0.57 -1.64 4.51
CA GLU A 330 1.07 -0.26 4.57
C GLU A 330 0.31 0.68 3.63
N VAL A 331 0.06 0.28 2.37
CA VAL A 331 -0.72 1.09 1.41
C VAL A 331 -2.16 1.30 1.89
N SER A 332 -2.81 0.27 2.44
CA SER A 332 -4.18 0.40 2.96
C SER A 332 -4.25 1.35 4.16
N LYS A 333 -3.28 1.28 5.08
CA LYS A 333 -3.15 2.21 6.20
C LYS A 333 -2.91 3.64 5.71
N ASP A 334 -1.98 3.83 4.78
CA ASP A 334 -1.61 5.13 4.24
C ASP A 334 -2.78 5.80 3.49
N VAL A 335 -3.56 5.04 2.71
CA VAL A 335 -4.77 5.54 2.04
C VAL A 335 -5.78 6.07 3.06
N LEU A 336 -6.07 5.34 4.14
CA LEU A 336 -6.98 5.80 5.20
C LEU A 336 -6.50 7.09 5.87
N ILE A 337 -5.19 7.23 6.09
CA ILE A 337 -4.57 8.44 6.65
C ILE A 337 -4.72 9.63 5.68
N ILE A 338 -4.50 9.42 4.38
CA ILE A 338 -4.70 10.44 3.34
C ILE A 338 -6.18 10.88 3.28
N GLU A 339 -7.12 9.95 3.42
CA GLU A 339 -8.56 10.26 3.44
C GLU A 339 -8.97 11.07 4.69
N LYS A 340 -8.42 10.75 5.86
CA LYS A 340 -8.61 11.53 7.09
C LYS A 340 -8.09 12.96 6.89
N LYS A 341 -6.83 13.11 6.45
CA LYS A 341 -6.19 14.40 6.17
C LYS A 341 -6.98 15.27 5.19
N GLN A 342 -7.67 14.69 4.22
CA GLN A 342 -8.55 15.44 3.31
C GLN A 342 -9.71 16.15 4.04
N LYS A 343 -10.36 15.47 5.00
CA LYS A 343 -11.45 16.04 5.79
C LYS A 343 -10.93 17.15 6.68
N ASP A 344 -9.80 16.91 7.33
CA ASP A 344 -9.16 17.85 8.25
C ASP A 344 -8.70 19.13 7.52
N VAL A 345 -8.15 19.01 6.30
CA VAL A 345 -7.82 20.15 5.42
C VAL A 345 -9.04 21.00 5.08
N ALA A 346 -10.16 20.37 4.72
CA ALA A 346 -11.39 21.08 4.41
C ALA A 346 -11.91 21.86 5.63
N SER A 347 -11.89 21.24 6.82
CA SER A 347 -12.24 21.88 8.09
C SER A 347 -11.32 23.06 8.42
N CYS A 348 -10.00 22.92 8.22
CA CYS A 348 -9.04 23.99 8.47
C CYS A 348 -9.25 25.21 7.55
N ILE A 349 -9.52 24.97 6.26
CA ILE A 349 -9.81 26.05 5.30
C ILE A 349 -11.12 26.76 5.65
N GLN A 350 -12.17 26.01 6.03
CA GLN A 350 -13.44 26.60 6.43
C GLN A 350 -13.31 27.42 7.72
N TYR A 351 -12.51 26.96 8.68
CA TYR A 351 -12.17 27.71 9.89
C TYR A 351 -11.53 29.06 9.57
N ILE A 352 -10.47 29.06 8.74
CA ILE A 352 -9.78 30.29 8.30
C ILE A 352 -10.76 31.29 7.69
N LYS A 353 -11.63 30.84 6.78
CA LYS A 353 -12.65 31.70 6.13
C LYS A 353 -13.64 32.28 7.13
N ASN A 354 -14.29 31.43 7.94
CA ASN A 354 -15.27 31.86 8.93
C ASN A 354 -14.69 32.90 9.92
N CYS A 355 -13.40 32.74 10.27
CA CYS A 355 -12.72 33.65 11.17
C CYS A 355 -12.42 35.01 10.51
N CYS A 356 -11.95 35.02 9.26
CA CYS A 356 -11.79 36.24 8.45
C CYS A 356 -13.11 37.01 8.27
N ASP A 357 -14.20 36.30 7.95
CA ASP A 357 -15.51 36.90 7.73
C ASP A 357 -16.05 37.52 9.04
N SER A 358 -15.88 36.82 10.17
CA SER A 358 -16.26 37.34 11.49
C SER A 358 -15.53 38.62 11.85
N ILE A 359 -14.19 38.62 11.85
CA ILE A 359 -13.43 39.78 12.31
C ILE A 359 -13.68 41.01 11.43
N THR A 360 -13.92 40.80 10.13
CA THR A 360 -14.30 41.85 9.18
C THR A 360 -15.68 42.41 9.48
N ASN A 361 -16.65 41.55 9.80
CA ASN A 361 -17.99 41.97 10.23
C ASN A 361 -17.96 42.72 11.57
N ASP A 362 -17.18 42.23 12.54
CA ASP A 362 -17.01 42.86 13.85
C ASP A 362 -16.46 44.29 13.70
N ILE A 363 -15.40 44.47 12.92
CA ILE A 363 -14.83 45.80 12.58
C ILE A 363 -15.87 46.70 11.91
N SER A 364 -16.62 46.18 10.92
CA SER A 364 -17.66 46.94 10.19
C SER A 364 -18.79 47.41 11.10
N ILE A 365 -19.24 46.57 12.04
CA ILE A 365 -20.27 46.92 13.03
C ILE A 365 -19.74 47.99 14.00
N LEU A 366 -18.51 47.85 14.47
CA LEU A 366 -17.90 48.78 15.41
C LEU A 366 -17.70 50.18 14.81
N ASN A 367 -17.09 50.30 13.62
CA ASN A 367 -16.88 51.61 12.97
C ASN A 367 -18.21 52.36 12.71
N LYS A 368 -19.26 51.63 12.29
CA LYS A 368 -20.62 52.20 12.13
C LYS A 368 -21.18 52.75 13.44
N ILE A 369 -21.01 52.03 14.55
CA ILE A 369 -21.53 52.43 15.86
C ILE A 369 -20.79 53.65 16.42
N TYR A 370 -19.49 53.75 16.17
CA TYR A 370 -18.70 54.91 16.60
C TYR A 370 -18.83 56.14 15.67
N ASN A 371 -19.54 56.02 14.54
CA ASN A 371 -19.61 57.04 13.47
C ASN A 371 -18.22 57.57 13.06
N ARG A 372 -17.21 56.70 13.11
CA ARG A 372 -15.79 57.00 12.87
C ARG A 372 -15.10 55.71 12.41
N ASP A 373 -14.28 55.80 11.37
CA ASP A 373 -13.42 54.70 10.93
C ASP A 373 -12.17 54.58 11.82
N ILE A 374 -12.38 54.17 13.08
CA ILE A 374 -11.33 54.05 14.09
C ILE A 374 -10.49 52.78 13.84
N LEU A 375 -11.13 51.70 13.39
CA LEU A 375 -10.49 50.41 13.17
C LEU A 375 -10.16 50.21 11.69
N ASN A 376 -8.89 49.89 11.41
CA ASN A 376 -8.46 49.48 10.08
C ASN A 376 -9.10 48.13 9.69
N GLY A 377 -9.51 47.99 8.43
CA GLY A 377 -10.05 46.74 7.89
C GLY A 377 -9.09 45.54 8.03
N TYR A 378 -9.64 44.33 8.06
CA TYR A 378 -8.86 43.10 8.15
C TYR A 378 -8.62 42.49 6.75
N LYS A 379 -7.38 42.10 6.46
CA LYS A 379 -7.02 41.32 5.27
C LYS A 379 -6.00 40.26 5.64
N SER A 380 -6.27 39.00 5.30
CA SER A 380 -5.32 37.91 5.49
C SER A 380 -5.01 37.17 4.20
N ASN A 381 -3.72 37.14 3.85
CA ASN A 381 -3.18 36.32 2.76
C ASN A 381 -3.19 34.81 3.10
N ASN A 382 -3.51 34.43 4.35
CA ASN A 382 -3.57 33.02 4.74
C ASN A 382 -4.77 32.30 4.07
N VAL A 383 -5.83 33.02 3.68
CA VAL A 383 -6.95 32.48 2.90
C VAL A 383 -6.47 32.01 1.51
N GLU A 384 -5.63 32.81 0.84
CA GLU A 384 -5.03 32.47 -0.44
C GLU A 384 -4.02 31.31 -0.30
N ASN A 385 -3.17 31.33 0.73
CA ASN A 385 -2.23 30.23 1.00
C ASN A 385 -2.95 28.90 1.28
N ALA A 386 -4.04 28.94 2.04
CA ALA A 386 -4.87 27.76 2.31
C ALA A 386 -5.74 27.33 1.11
N SER A 387 -5.86 28.16 0.07
CA SER A 387 -6.62 27.83 -1.15
C SER A 387 -5.94 26.79 -2.06
N LYS A 388 -4.71 26.37 -1.72
CA LYS A 388 -3.97 25.23 -2.32
C LYS A 388 -4.65 23.86 -2.17
N ILE A 389 -5.93 23.80 -1.77
CA ILE A 389 -6.74 22.56 -1.74
C ILE A 389 -6.77 21.83 -3.11
N LEU A 390 -6.59 22.55 -4.22
CA LEU A 390 -6.50 21.95 -5.55
C LEU A 390 -5.24 21.08 -5.69
N GLU A 391 -4.11 21.54 -5.15
CA GLU A 391 -2.82 20.83 -5.12
C GLU A 391 -2.95 19.54 -4.28
N PHE A 392 -3.56 19.64 -3.08
CA PHE A 392 -3.85 18.48 -2.24
C PHE A 392 -4.76 17.45 -2.96
N LYS A 393 -5.81 17.91 -3.66
CA LYS A 393 -6.73 17.03 -4.39
C LYS A 393 -6.02 16.27 -5.53
N VAL A 394 -5.25 16.98 -6.36
CA VAL A 394 -4.46 16.37 -7.44
C VAL A 394 -3.51 15.32 -6.88
N LYS A 395 -2.77 15.66 -5.82
CA LYS A 395 -1.82 14.74 -5.18
C LYS A 395 -2.50 13.54 -4.52
N LYS A 396 -3.67 13.72 -3.88
CA LYS A 396 -4.51 12.59 -3.43
C LYS A 396 -4.89 11.69 -4.61
N GLU A 397 -5.41 12.23 -5.70
CA GLU A 397 -5.84 11.43 -6.85
C GLU A 397 -4.70 10.62 -7.46
N GLU A 398 -3.48 11.19 -7.52
CA GLU A 398 -2.28 10.48 -7.94
C GLU A 398 -1.93 9.33 -6.97
N ALA A 399 -1.91 9.56 -5.66
CA ALA A 399 -1.67 8.51 -4.66
C ALA A 399 -2.73 7.39 -4.72
N ILE A 400 -4.01 7.72 -4.88
CA ILE A 400 -5.09 6.73 -5.04
C ILE A 400 -4.95 5.94 -6.36
N LYS A 401 -4.57 6.59 -7.47
CA LYS A 401 -4.28 5.89 -8.74
C LYS A 401 -3.13 4.90 -8.57
N MET A 402 -2.06 5.27 -7.86
CA MET A 402 -0.95 4.35 -7.56
C MET A 402 -1.38 3.19 -6.66
N SER A 403 -2.20 3.44 -5.63
CA SER A 403 -2.78 2.38 -4.79
C SER A 403 -3.64 1.38 -5.59
N ILE A 404 -4.43 1.86 -6.55
CA ILE A 404 -5.22 0.99 -7.44
C ILE A 404 -4.32 0.21 -8.40
N ALA A 405 -3.22 0.80 -8.89
CA ALA A 405 -2.24 0.09 -9.72
C ALA A 405 -1.56 -1.04 -8.93
N ILE A 406 -1.16 -0.78 -7.68
CA ILE A 406 -0.63 -1.79 -6.75
C ILE A 406 -1.63 -2.93 -6.54
N GLN A 407 -2.90 -2.63 -6.26
CA GLN A 407 -3.94 -3.65 -6.09
C GLN A 407 -4.19 -4.49 -7.36
N LYS A 408 -4.14 -3.88 -8.55
CA LYS A 408 -4.24 -4.63 -9.82
C LYS A 408 -3.04 -5.55 -10.02
N LEU A 409 -1.83 -5.07 -9.73
CA LEU A 409 -0.62 -5.87 -9.82
C LEU A 409 -0.66 -7.07 -8.86
N PHE A 410 -1.17 -6.89 -7.62
CA PHE A 410 -1.39 -8.00 -6.69
C PHE A 410 -2.33 -9.08 -7.23
N LEU A 411 -3.40 -8.71 -7.95
CA LEU A 411 -4.28 -9.69 -8.61
C LEU A 411 -3.50 -10.47 -9.68
N THR A 412 -2.77 -9.79 -10.55
CA THR A 412 -1.94 -10.43 -11.59
C THR A 412 -0.86 -11.34 -10.99
N MET A 413 -0.20 -10.93 -9.91
CA MET A 413 0.78 -11.74 -9.18
C MET A 413 0.14 -12.99 -8.54
N ASN A 414 -1.06 -12.88 -7.98
CA ASN A 414 -1.75 -14.01 -7.35
C ASN A 414 -2.34 -15.01 -8.36
N GLU A 415 -2.81 -14.52 -9.51
CA GLU A 415 -3.28 -15.36 -10.62
C GLU A 415 -2.12 -16.09 -11.31
N ASN A 416 -0.96 -15.43 -11.44
CA ASN A 416 0.18 -15.96 -12.16
C ASN A 416 1.19 -16.67 -11.23
N LYS A 417 1.17 -18.00 -11.26
CA LYS A 417 2.12 -18.86 -10.51
C LYS A 417 3.47 -19.11 -11.22
N ASP A 418 3.76 -18.41 -12.32
CA ASP A 418 5.02 -18.52 -13.05
C ASP A 418 6.17 -17.86 -12.27
N VAL A 419 6.98 -18.69 -11.61
CA VAL A 419 8.14 -18.27 -10.80
C VAL A 419 9.13 -17.40 -11.58
N ASN A 420 9.21 -17.55 -12.90
CA ASN A 420 10.15 -16.75 -13.72
C ASN A 420 9.76 -15.27 -13.79
N LYS A 421 8.50 -14.93 -13.52
CA LYS A 421 7.98 -13.55 -13.55
C LYS A 421 7.90 -12.89 -12.17
N VAL A 422 8.15 -13.64 -11.09
CA VAL A 422 8.12 -13.14 -9.71
C VAL A 422 9.06 -11.93 -9.54
N ASP A 423 10.28 -12.01 -10.07
CA ASP A 423 11.24 -10.90 -9.96
C ASP A 423 10.86 -9.68 -10.81
N GLU A 424 10.21 -9.88 -11.97
CA GLU A 424 9.68 -8.81 -12.82
C GLU A 424 8.55 -8.05 -12.09
N TYR A 425 7.57 -8.79 -11.55
CA TYR A 425 6.45 -8.19 -10.82
C TYR A 425 6.88 -7.52 -9.52
N ILE A 426 7.86 -8.07 -8.78
CA ILE A 426 8.37 -7.44 -7.56
C ILE A 426 9.11 -6.13 -7.88
N GLN A 427 9.82 -6.06 -9.01
CA GLN A 427 10.44 -4.81 -9.45
C GLN A 427 9.39 -3.79 -9.90
N GLU A 428 8.36 -4.18 -10.66
CA GLU A 428 7.24 -3.30 -11.03
C GLU A 428 6.52 -2.76 -9.78
N LEU A 429 6.24 -3.64 -8.82
CA LEU A 429 5.63 -3.28 -7.54
C LEU A 429 6.47 -2.27 -6.76
N LYS A 430 7.79 -2.47 -6.69
CA LYS A 430 8.72 -1.53 -6.06
C LYS A 430 8.65 -0.16 -6.73
N ASP A 431 8.69 -0.10 -8.07
CA ASP A 431 8.66 1.15 -8.83
C ASP A 431 7.35 1.92 -8.64
N ILE A 432 6.20 1.23 -8.49
CA ILE A 432 4.91 1.87 -8.21
C ILE A 432 4.82 2.28 -6.74
N TYR A 433 5.30 1.46 -5.81
CA TYR A 433 5.30 1.77 -4.38
C TYR A 433 6.21 2.96 -4.02
N GLU A 434 7.38 3.09 -4.65
CA GLU A 434 8.24 4.27 -4.50
C GLU A 434 7.55 5.55 -4.99
N LYS A 435 6.74 5.48 -6.06
CA LYS A 435 5.92 6.62 -6.53
C LYS A 435 4.83 6.95 -5.52
N PHE A 436 4.12 5.95 -4.99
CA PHE A 436 3.11 6.13 -3.95
C PHE A 436 3.70 6.81 -2.69
N GLN A 437 4.87 6.37 -2.21
CA GLN A 437 5.53 6.98 -1.05
C GLN A 437 5.99 8.42 -1.33
N LYS A 438 6.44 8.75 -2.55
CA LYS A 438 6.74 10.14 -2.94
C LYS A 438 5.49 11.03 -2.89
N GLU A 439 4.35 10.56 -3.40
CA GLU A 439 3.10 11.33 -3.32
C GLU A 439 2.58 11.48 -1.89
N LYS A 440 2.72 10.46 -1.04
CA LYS A 440 2.43 10.56 0.41
C LYS A 440 3.25 11.66 1.08
N ILE A 441 4.55 11.78 0.78
CA ILE A 441 5.42 12.83 1.33
C ILE A 441 4.91 14.23 0.92
N TYR A 442 4.56 14.43 -0.36
CA TYR A 442 3.97 15.70 -0.82
C TYR A 442 2.62 16.01 -0.16
N ILE A 443 1.73 15.02 -0.01
CA ILE A 443 0.45 15.18 0.70
C ILE A 443 0.69 15.60 2.16
N ASN A 444 1.67 15.01 2.84
CA ASN A 444 2.05 15.35 4.21
C ASN A 444 2.59 16.78 4.32
N GLU A 445 3.41 17.23 3.37
CA GLU A 445 3.91 18.61 3.33
C GLU A 445 2.80 19.64 3.09
N ILE A 446 1.90 19.38 2.13
CA ILE A 446 0.74 20.25 1.86
C ILE A 446 -0.18 20.31 3.11
N PHE A 447 -0.41 19.17 3.77
CA PHE A 447 -1.17 19.09 5.02
C PHE A 447 -0.59 20.00 6.11
N ARG A 448 0.72 19.89 6.36
CA ARG A 448 1.45 20.74 7.33
C ARG A 448 1.29 22.23 6.98
N ASN A 449 1.55 22.61 5.72
CA ASN A 449 1.51 24.00 5.30
C ASN A 449 0.10 24.65 5.45
N ILE A 450 -0.97 23.85 5.31
CA ILE A 450 -2.36 24.31 5.55
C ILE A 450 -2.64 24.47 7.05
N ASN A 451 -2.16 23.55 7.89
CA ASN A 451 -2.25 23.68 9.35
C ASN A 451 -1.46 24.87 9.89
N ASP A 452 -0.23 25.10 9.40
CA ASP A 452 0.57 26.29 9.72
C ASP A 452 -0.17 27.58 9.35
N SER A 453 -0.94 27.55 8.25
CA SER A 453 -1.76 28.68 7.82
C SER A 453 -2.96 28.91 8.77
N LYS A 454 -3.56 27.85 9.34
CA LYS A 454 -4.60 27.94 10.39
C LYS A 454 -4.03 28.56 11.66
N LEU A 455 -2.86 28.10 12.13
CA LEU A 455 -2.18 28.65 13.31
C LEU A 455 -1.79 30.12 13.13
N LYS A 456 -1.20 30.49 11.98
CA LYS A 456 -0.88 31.88 11.64
C LYS A 456 -2.13 32.77 11.57
N GLU A 457 -3.28 32.23 11.18
CA GLU A 457 -4.55 32.97 11.20
C GLU A 457 -5.08 33.18 12.62
N MET A 458 -5.08 32.13 13.44
CA MET A 458 -5.43 32.22 14.86
C MET A 458 -4.57 33.27 15.59
N GLU A 459 -3.27 33.32 15.32
CA GLU A 459 -2.37 34.31 15.92
C GLU A 459 -2.70 35.75 15.47
N LYS A 460 -2.89 35.99 14.17
CA LYS A 460 -3.24 37.32 13.62
C LYS A 460 -4.58 37.84 14.12
N ILE A 461 -5.60 36.98 14.20
CA ILE A 461 -6.93 37.37 14.69
C ILE A 461 -6.87 37.71 16.17
N SER A 462 -6.10 36.94 16.95
CA SER A 462 -5.87 37.24 18.37
C SER A 462 -5.20 38.60 18.57
N GLU A 463 -4.24 38.94 17.71
CA GLU A 463 -3.59 40.25 17.66
C GLU A 463 -4.56 41.37 17.26
N LYS A 464 -5.42 41.13 16.27
CA LYS A 464 -6.44 42.11 15.85
C LYS A 464 -7.46 42.40 16.96
N TYR A 465 -7.80 41.42 17.79
CA TYR A 465 -8.62 41.67 18.99
C TYR A 465 -7.91 42.50 20.07
N ILE A 466 -6.57 42.52 20.13
CA ILE A 466 -5.83 43.47 20.99
C ILE A 466 -6.06 44.89 20.45
N GLU A 467 -5.85 45.12 19.14
CA GLU A 467 -6.07 46.43 18.49
C GLU A 467 -7.50 46.94 18.70
N ILE A 468 -8.51 46.07 18.57
CA ILE A 468 -9.91 46.39 18.82
C ILE A 468 -10.13 46.77 20.30
N ALA A 469 -9.55 46.01 21.24
CA ALA A 469 -9.69 46.28 22.67
C ALA A 469 -9.01 47.59 23.08
N ASP A 470 -7.76 47.82 22.66
CA ASP A 470 -7.05 49.08 22.93
C ASP A 470 -7.78 50.29 22.33
N SER A 471 -8.40 50.15 21.14
CA SER A 471 -9.24 51.21 20.56
C SER A 471 -10.48 51.52 21.41
N HIS A 472 -11.13 50.50 22.00
CA HIS A 472 -12.25 50.72 22.93
C HIS A 472 -11.81 51.41 24.22
N LYS A 473 -10.58 51.14 24.69
CA LYS A 473 -10.03 51.73 25.90
C LYS A 473 -9.97 53.25 25.79
N THR A 474 -9.38 53.76 24.71
CA THR A 474 -9.29 55.21 24.44
C THR A 474 -10.67 55.87 24.40
N ILE A 475 -11.67 55.23 23.77
CA ILE A 475 -13.04 55.77 23.68
C ILE A 475 -13.71 55.89 25.06
N VAL A 476 -13.46 54.94 25.96
CA VAL A 476 -13.99 54.96 27.34
C VAL A 476 -13.24 55.96 28.23
N GLU A 477 -11.95 56.18 27.97
CA GLU A 477 -11.14 57.21 28.62
C GLU A 477 -11.58 58.63 28.18
N ASP A 478 -11.74 58.90 26.88
CA ASP A 478 -12.32 60.14 26.33
C ASP A 478 -13.69 60.46 26.97
N GLN A 479 -14.54 59.45 27.13
CA GLN A 479 -15.85 59.59 27.76
C GLN A 479 -15.73 59.98 29.25
N LYS A 480 -14.77 59.42 29.97
CA LYS A 480 -14.52 59.74 31.38
C LYS A 480 -14.14 61.21 31.55
N GLU A 481 -13.25 61.72 30.69
CA GLU A 481 -12.83 63.12 30.73
C GLU A 481 -14.01 64.08 30.52
N LYS A 482 -14.92 63.76 29.60
CA LYS A 482 -16.16 64.53 29.41
C LYS A 482 -17.04 64.54 30.67
N PHE A 483 -17.28 63.38 31.28
CA PHE A 483 -18.08 63.32 32.52
C PHE A 483 -17.45 64.13 33.65
N LEU A 484 -16.12 64.12 33.78
CA LEU A 484 -15.38 64.94 34.75
C LEU A 484 -15.43 66.45 34.42
N SER A 485 -15.37 66.82 33.14
CA SER A 485 -15.55 68.21 32.68
C SER A 485 -16.95 68.74 33.01
N ILE A 486 -17.99 67.93 32.77
CA ILE A 486 -19.37 68.23 33.18
C ILE A 486 -19.45 68.35 34.71
N LYS A 487 -18.87 67.41 35.47
CA LYS A 487 -18.84 67.43 36.95
C LYS A 487 -18.25 68.74 37.49
N SER A 488 -17.13 69.18 36.93
CA SER A 488 -16.47 70.43 37.32
C SER A 488 -17.35 71.65 37.07
N LYS A 489 -17.97 71.76 35.88
CA LYS A 489 -18.87 72.86 35.52
C LYS A 489 -20.13 72.88 36.38
N LEU A 490 -20.73 71.72 36.64
CA LEU A 490 -21.90 71.60 37.52
C LEU A 490 -21.55 72.04 38.94
N LYS A 491 -20.41 71.58 39.48
CA LYS A 491 -19.98 71.98 40.82
C LYS A 491 -19.69 73.48 40.94
N GLU A 492 -19.04 74.07 39.94
CA GLU A 492 -18.83 75.53 39.87
C GLU A 492 -20.15 76.31 39.89
N ILE A 493 -21.19 75.81 39.22
CA ILE A 493 -22.55 76.38 39.26
C ILE A 493 -23.18 76.17 40.64
N GLU A 494 -23.05 74.99 41.24
CA GLU A 494 -23.59 74.70 42.58
C GLU A 494 -22.97 75.60 43.66
N ASP A 495 -21.65 75.71 43.70
CA ASP A 495 -20.92 76.51 44.69
C ASP A 495 -21.24 78.00 44.54
N PHE A 496 -21.29 78.52 43.30
CA PHE A 496 -21.75 79.89 43.00
C PHE A 496 -23.19 80.14 43.50
N LEU A 497 -24.10 79.19 43.28
CA LEU A 497 -25.49 79.34 43.72
C LEU A 497 -25.63 79.27 45.24
N ARG A 498 -24.80 78.49 45.94
CA ARG A 498 -24.74 78.47 47.41
C ARG A 498 -24.29 79.82 47.95
N GLU A 499 -23.18 80.36 47.44
CA GLU A 499 -22.66 81.69 47.82
C GLU A 499 -23.72 82.77 47.59
N LYS A 500 -24.36 82.80 46.40
CA LYS A 500 -25.39 83.80 46.09
C LYS A 500 -26.67 83.62 46.92
N LYS A 501 -27.02 82.39 47.33
CA LYS A 501 -28.11 82.12 48.28
C LYS A 501 -27.80 82.66 49.68
N GLU A 502 -26.57 82.52 50.16
CA GLU A 502 -26.12 83.07 51.44
C GLU A 502 -26.08 84.61 51.41
N ASN A 503 -25.53 85.19 50.34
CA ASN A 503 -25.57 86.64 50.10
C ASN A 503 -27.01 87.18 50.10
N LEU A 504 -27.98 86.47 49.50
CA LEU A 504 -29.40 86.84 49.54
C LEU A 504 -29.99 86.76 50.96
N HIS A 505 -29.51 85.86 51.83
CA HIS A 505 -29.95 85.78 53.22
C HIS A 505 -29.35 86.88 54.11
N SER A 506 -28.15 87.39 53.81
CA SER A 506 -27.49 88.43 54.60
C SER A 506 -27.95 89.87 54.32
N ILE A 507 -28.86 90.09 53.37
CA ILE A 507 -29.37 91.43 53.03
C ILE A 507 -30.38 91.90 54.08
N GLU A 508 -29.95 92.83 54.94
CA GLU A 508 -30.82 93.48 55.92
C GLU A 508 -31.88 94.40 55.25
N PHE A 509 -33.04 94.53 55.91
CA PHE A 509 -34.17 95.31 55.43
C PHE A 509 -34.06 96.79 55.88
N SER A 510 -33.23 97.58 55.18
CA SER A 510 -33.07 99.02 55.41
C SER A 510 -33.11 99.84 54.12
N ASP A 511 -34.23 100.55 53.90
CA ASP A 511 -34.53 101.49 52.81
C ASP A 511 -34.27 101.04 51.35
N LEU A 512 -34.62 101.86 50.36
CA LEU A 512 -34.86 101.46 48.95
C LEU A 512 -33.72 100.70 48.23
N GLU A 513 -32.51 100.70 48.77
CA GLU A 513 -31.33 100.12 48.13
C GLU A 513 -31.32 98.58 48.09
N TYR A 514 -31.99 97.89 49.03
CA TYR A 514 -31.96 96.42 49.09
C TYR A 514 -32.58 95.76 47.85
N ILE A 515 -33.66 96.32 47.28
CA ILE A 515 -34.33 95.75 46.09
C ILE A 515 -33.38 95.70 44.90
N LYS A 516 -32.51 96.71 44.77
CA LYS A 516 -31.53 96.79 43.68
C LYS A 516 -30.48 95.68 43.83
N LYS A 517 -29.86 95.56 45.01
CA LYS A 517 -28.88 94.51 45.35
C LYS A 517 -29.46 93.10 45.15
N VAL A 518 -30.70 92.89 45.58
CA VAL A 518 -31.42 91.62 45.36
C VAL A 518 -31.58 91.32 43.87
N ASN A 519 -32.08 92.26 43.06
CA ASN A 519 -32.27 92.04 41.62
C ASN A 519 -30.95 91.87 40.84
N GLU A 520 -29.88 92.58 41.21
CA GLU A 520 -28.54 92.40 40.65
C GLU A 520 -28.06 90.95 40.84
N ILE A 521 -28.19 90.40 42.05
CA ILE A 521 -27.88 88.99 42.34
C ILE A 521 -28.75 88.01 41.52
N TYR A 522 -30.05 88.30 41.30
CA TYR A 522 -30.90 87.41 40.49
C TYR A 522 -30.53 87.37 39.00
N GLU A 523 -30.11 88.49 38.42
CA GLU A 523 -29.68 88.49 37.00
C GLU A 523 -28.30 87.82 36.85
N GLU A 524 -27.38 87.97 37.82
CA GLU A 524 -26.14 87.18 37.87
C GLU A 524 -26.41 85.66 37.92
N ILE A 525 -27.35 85.24 38.80
CA ILE A 525 -27.80 83.85 38.91
C ILE A 525 -28.37 83.33 37.58
N LYS A 526 -29.26 84.10 36.97
CA LYS A 526 -29.91 83.75 35.70
C LYS A 526 -28.90 83.58 34.56
N HIS A 527 -27.90 84.45 34.48
CA HIS A 527 -26.79 84.30 33.53
C HIS A 527 -26.00 83.01 33.78
N LYS A 528 -25.64 82.68 35.03
CA LYS A 528 -24.89 81.45 35.35
C LYS A 528 -25.70 80.16 35.11
N VAL A 529 -27.01 80.20 35.33
CA VAL A 529 -27.94 79.06 35.23
C VAL A 529 -28.34 78.72 33.78
N THR A 530 -28.13 79.63 32.82
CA THR A 530 -28.61 79.46 31.43
C THR A 530 -28.11 78.18 30.75
N ASN A 531 -26.91 77.69 31.09
CA ASN A 531 -26.27 76.55 30.40
C ASN A 531 -26.52 75.19 31.07
N ILE A 532 -27.34 75.11 32.13
CA ILE A 532 -27.58 73.84 32.86
C ILE A 532 -28.26 72.80 31.97
N GLY A 533 -29.24 73.21 31.16
CA GLY A 533 -29.96 72.28 30.27
C GLY A 533 -29.06 71.64 29.20
N GLU A 534 -28.03 72.35 28.75
CA GLU A 534 -27.02 71.79 27.83
C GLU A 534 -26.16 70.74 28.55
N LEU A 535 -25.68 71.04 29.76
CA LEU A 535 -24.90 70.10 30.58
C LEU A 535 -25.70 68.84 30.96
N GLU A 536 -27.00 68.97 31.24
CA GLU A 536 -27.88 67.83 31.50
C GLU A 536 -28.06 66.96 30.24
N ASN A 537 -28.29 67.58 29.08
CA ASN A 537 -28.41 66.87 27.81
C ASN A 537 -27.11 66.16 27.41
N ASP A 538 -25.95 66.80 27.59
CA ASP A 538 -24.63 66.20 27.34
C ASP A 538 -24.37 65.00 28.27
N ASN A 539 -24.68 65.15 29.57
CA ASN A 539 -24.54 64.07 30.56
C ASN A 539 -25.43 62.87 30.23
N ASN A 540 -26.67 63.10 29.78
CA ASN A 540 -27.58 62.05 29.33
C ASN A 540 -27.13 61.42 27.99
N SER A 541 -26.59 62.22 27.06
CA SER A 541 -26.07 61.77 25.77
C SER A 541 -24.86 60.85 25.91
N GLU A 542 -23.91 61.19 26.78
CA GLU A 542 -22.77 60.31 27.08
C GLU A 542 -23.21 59.03 27.84
N ASN A 543 -24.25 59.09 28.68
CA ASN A 543 -24.83 57.88 29.32
C ASN A 543 -25.48 56.91 28.30
N ASN A 544 -26.11 57.42 27.23
CA ASN A 544 -26.60 56.53 26.16
C ASN A 544 -25.45 55.75 25.50
N LYS A 545 -24.24 56.33 25.44
CA LYS A 545 -23.05 55.65 24.93
C LYS A 545 -22.49 54.62 25.91
N ILE A 546 -22.58 54.84 27.23
CA ILE A 546 -22.23 53.82 28.26
C ILE A 546 -22.96 52.50 27.99
N ILE A 547 -24.26 52.55 27.67
CA ILE A 547 -25.07 51.35 27.39
C ILE A 547 -24.49 50.60 26.18
N ILE A 548 -24.27 51.31 25.07
CA ILE A 548 -23.68 50.76 23.85
C ILE A 548 -22.30 50.14 24.13
N TYR A 549 -21.44 50.84 24.87
CA TYR A 549 -20.09 50.36 25.17
C TYR A 549 -20.12 49.07 26.01
N THR A 550 -21.00 49.01 27.03
CA THR A 550 -21.20 47.82 27.88
C THR A 550 -21.60 46.59 27.04
N GLU A 551 -22.55 46.75 26.11
CA GLU A 551 -22.98 45.68 25.22
C GLU A 551 -21.84 45.17 24.30
N LYS A 552 -21.04 46.07 23.73
CA LYS A 552 -19.96 45.67 22.80
C LYS A 552 -18.77 45.06 23.51
N ILE A 553 -18.39 45.54 24.69
CA ILE A 553 -17.36 44.91 25.53
C ILE A 553 -17.79 43.47 25.89
N SER A 554 -19.04 43.29 26.31
CA SER A 554 -19.61 41.96 26.62
C SER A 554 -19.56 41.02 25.41
N TYR A 555 -19.96 41.51 24.23
CA TYR A 555 -19.89 40.76 22.97
C TYR A 555 -18.46 40.34 22.62
N LEU A 556 -17.49 41.25 22.70
CA LEU A 556 -16.08 40.97 22.39
C LEU A 556 -15.46 39.98 23.40
N ILE A 557 -15.82 40.07 24.69
CA ILE A 557 -15.41 39.10 25.71
C ILE A 557 -15.93 37.70 25.38
N GLU A 558 -17.21 37.55 24.99
CA GLU A 558 -17.75 36.26 24.54
C GLU A 558 -17.09 35.76 23.24
N ARG A 559 -16.78 36.65 22.30
CA ARG A 559 -16.09 36.30 21.05
C ARG A 559 -14.69 35.72 21.32
N ILE A 560 -13.94 36.31 22.25
CA ILE A 560 -12.63 35.79 22.68
C ILE A 560 -12.76 34.47 23.45
N LYS A 561 -13.81 34.26 24.24
CA LYS A 561 -14.10 32.96 24.88
C LYS A 561 -14.39 31.86 23.85
N PHE A 562 -15.15 32.16 22.80
CA PHE A 562 -15.43 31.21 21.74
C PHE A 562 -14.13 30.77 21.04
N LEU A 563 -13.27 31.73 20.70
CA LEU A 563 -11.97 31.46 20.08
C LEU A 563 -11.06 30.57 20.95
N LEU A 564 -11.05 30.75 22.27
CA LEU A 564 -10.31 29.89 23.21
C LEU A 564 -10.77 28.42 23.15
N LYS A 565 -12.07 28.18 23.00
CA LYS A 565 -12.62 26.81 22.91
C LYS A 565 -12.21 26.08 21.62
N ASP A 566 -12.09 26.82 20.51
CA ASP A 566 -11.60 26.27 19.24
C ASP A 566 -10.10 25.91 19.27
N GLU A 567 -9.36 26.45 20.24
CA GLU A 567 -7.93 26.24 20.43
C GLU A 567 -7.65 25.03 21.33
N GLU A 568 -8.40 24.89 22.43
CA GLU A 568 -8.38 23.68 23.27
C GLU A 568 -8.69 22.42 22.44
N LEU A 569 -9.56 22.53 21.42
CA LEU A 569 -9.81 21.46 20.45
C LEU A 569 -8.60 21.13 19.57
N TYR A 570 -7.79 22.13 19.20
CA TYR A 570 -6.64 21.94 18.31
C TYR A 570 -5.45 21.24 19.00
N GLU A 571 -5.30 21.42 20.32
CA GLU A 571 -4.29 20.70 21.12
C GLU A 571 -4.47 19.16 21.12
N TYR A 572 -5.67 18.66 20.76
CA TYR A 572 -5.94 17.21 20.63
C TYR A 572 -5.98 16.72 19.17
N GLU A 573 -5.87 17.61 18.17
CA GLU A 573 -5.92 17.25 16.73
C GLU A 573 -4.53 17.00 16.11
N SER A 574 -3.44 17.41 16.77
CA SER A 574 -2.09 17.47 16.18
C SER A 574 -1.31 16.15 16.18
N ASP A 575 -1.85 15.12 15.51
CA ASP A 575 -1.15 13.85 15.26
C ASP A 575 -0.43 13.89 13.90
N TYR A 576 0.79 14.45 13.89
CA TYR A 576 1.61 14.58 12.68
C TYR A 576 2.37 13.28 12.38
N ASP A 577 1.94 12.58 11.34
CA ASP A 577 2.60 11.38 10.81
C ASP A 577 3.77 11.77 9.89
N LEU A 578 4.87 12.26 10.48
CA LEU A 578 6.16 12.60 9.85
C LEU A 578 7.32 11.80 10.51
N SER A 579 8.55 11.92 10.00
CA SER A 579 9.74 11.33 10.62
C SER A 579 10.05 11.97 11.99
N GLU A 580 10.65 11.21 12.92
CA GLU A 580 10.88 11.65 14.32
C GLU A 580 11.54 13.03 14.44
N GLU A 581 12.55 13.31 13.62
CA GLU A 581 13.30 14.57 13.67
C GLU A 581 12.51 15.75 13.10
N MET A 582 11.73 15.53 12.03
CA MET A 582 10.80 16.54 11.50
C MET A 582 9.63 16.76 12.45
N ASN A 583 9.17 15.71 13.13
CA ASN A 583 8.11 15.78 14.13
C ASN A 583 8.49 16.63 15.34
N LYS A 584 9.71 16.48 15.89
CA LYS A 584 10.16 17.33 17.01
C LYS A 584 10.14 18.82 16.64
N LYS A 585 10.77 19.20 15.53
CA LYS A 585 10.83 20.61 15.11
C LYS A 585 9.43 21.17 14.77
N ALA A 586 8.58 20.40 14.09
CA ALA A 586 7.21 20.81 13.79
C ALA A 586 6.37 20.97 15.07
N LEU A 587 6.50 20.04 16.02
CA LEU A 587 5.79 20.10 17.31
C LEU A 587 6.23 21.32 18.14
N ASP A 588 7.53 21.62 18.19
CA ASP A 588 8.06 22.82 18.84
C ASP A 588 7.52 24.10 18.18
N GLU A 589 7.48 24.18 16.85
CA GLU A 589 6.90 25.33 16.14
C GLU A 589 5.39 25.48 16.43
N VAL A 590 4.62 24.38 16.40
CA VAL A 590 3.18 24.35 16.75
C VAL A 590 2.94 24.81 18.19
N ASN A 591 3.68 24.27 19.16
CA ASN A 591 3.60 24.66 20.57
C ASN A 591 3.89 26.15 20.75
N ASN A 592 4.91 26.69 20.05
CA ASN A 592 5.23 28.11 20.07
C ASN A 592 4.09 29.00 19.50
N TYR A 593 3.40 28.57 18.44
CA TYR A 593 2.20 29.28 17.95
C TYR A 593 1.09 29.28 19.01
N ILE A 594 0.79 28.11 19.59
CA ILE A 594 -0.24 27.95 20.63
C ILE A 594 0.05 28.87 21.82
N THR A 595 1.28 28.87 22.34
CA THR A 595 1.68 29.77 23.45
C THR A 595 1.44 31.24 23.11
N ARG A 596 1.88 31.73 21.94
CA ARG A 596 1.66 33.12 21.52
C ARG A 596 0.17 33.46 21.34
N ILE A 597 -0.64 32.51 20.86
CA ILE A 597 -2.09 32.67 20.73
C ILE A 597 -2.73 32.84 22.13
N LYS A 598 -2.39 31.98 23.10
CA LYS A 598 -2.84 32.09 24.51
C LYS A 598 -2.49 33.43 25.12
N GLU A 599 -1.23 33.87 24.98
CA GLU A 599 -0.75 35.16 25.49
C GLU A 599 -1.53 36.35 24.90
N LYS A 600 -1.63 36.42 23.57
CA LYS A 600 -2.33 37.52 22.88
C LYS A 600 -3.81 37.58 23.27
N ARG A 601 -4.52 36.44 23.32
CA ARG A 601 -5.94 36.38 23.71
C ARG A 601 -6.17 36.75 25.17
N ASN A 602 -5.31 36.28 26.07
CA ASN A 602 -5.38 36.65 27.48
C ASN A 602 -5.14 38.16 27.66
N LYS A 603 -4.22 38.76 26.90
CA LYS A 603 -4.03 40.22 26.87
C LYS A 603 -5.31 40.95 26.45
N SER A 604 -5.93 40.59 25.31
CA SER A 604 -7.20 41.19 24.85
C SER A 604 -8.32 41.06 25.90
N LYS A 605 -8.44 39.89 26.53
CA LYS A 605 -9.43 39.59 27.57
C LYS A 605 -9.24 40.42 28.83
N THR A 606 -7.99 40.65 29.25
CA THR A 606 -7.66 41.54 30.38
C THR A 606 -8.00 42.98 30.05
N ILE A 607 -7.58 43.48 28.88
CA ILE A 607 -7.90 44.85 28.43
C ILE A 607 -9.41 45.08 28.43
N LEU A 608 -10.21 44.19 27.84
CA LEU A 608 -11.67 44.35 27.80
C LEU A 608 -12.33 44.34 29.19
N LYS A 609 -11.82 43.54 30.14
CA LYS A 609 -12.29 43.57 31.54
C LYS A 609 -11.94 44.87 32.25
N ASP A 610 -10.74 45.41 32.01
CA ASP A 610 -10.35 46.71 32.59
C ASP A 610 -11.24 47.84 32.03
N ILE A 611 -11.62 47.76 30.76
CA ILE A 611 -12.58 48.68 30.13
C ILE A 611 -13.98 48.49 30.75
N GLU A 612 -14.46 47.27 30.94
CA GLU A 612 -15.74 46.98 31.63
C GLU A 612 -15.81 47.66 33.01
N VAL A 613 -14.74 47.54 33.80
CA VAL A 613 -14.59 48.20 35.11
C VAL A 613 -14.57 49.74 34.97
N ASN A 614 -13.91 50.28 33.95
CA ASN A 614 -13.87 51.73 33.71
C ASN A 614 -15.21 52.30 33.21
N VAL A 615 -15.98 51.56 32.41
CA VAL A 615 -17.36 51.92 32.05
C VAL A 615 -18.24 51.95 33.30
N GLY A 616 -18.04 51.02 34.24
CA GLY A 616 -18.65 51.07 35.58
C GLY A 616 -18.36 52.39 36.31
N LYS A 617 -17.09 52.79 36.41
CA LYS A 617 -16.69 54.06 37.03
C LYS A 617 -17.31 55.29 36.32
N ASN A 618 -17.39 55.28 34.99
CA ASN A 618 -18.02 56.36 34.23
C ASN A 618 -19.52 56.48 34.57
N LYS A 619 -20.20 55.35 34.78
CA LYS A 619 -21.61 55.31 35.21
C LYS A 619 -21.80 55.88 36.62
N ASP A 620 -20.86 55.65 37.54
CA ASP A 620 -20.89 56.27 38.87
C ASP A 620 -20.76 57.80 38.78
N ILE A 621 -19.83 58.32 37.95
CA ILE A 621 -19.68 59.76 37.73
C ILE A 621 -20.94 60.38 37.10
N PHE A 622 -21.60 59.67 36.17
CA PHE A 622 -22.90 60.10 35.63
C PHE A 622 -23.97 60.25 36.72
N VAL A 623 -24.05 59.32 37.68
CA VAL A 623 -24.97 59.38 38.81
C VAL A 623 -24.62 60.53 39.75
N GLU A 624 -23.33 60.76 40.04
CA GLU A 624 -22.88 61.93 40.80
C GLU A 624 -23.30 63.24 40.12
N ASN A 625 -23.06 63.39 38.82
CA ASN A 625 -23.46 64.57 38.04
C ASN A 625 -24.98 64.81 38.11
N LYS A 626 -25.78 63.73 38.03
CA LYS A 626 -27.23 63.80 38.16
C LYS A 626 -27.67 64.24 39.57
N ASN A 627 -26.98 63.77 40.61
CA ASN A 627 -27.24 64.22 41.99
C ASN A 627 -26.85 65.70 42.19
N THR A 628 -25.74 66.16 41.58
CA THR A 628 -25.35 67.57 41.54
C THR A 628 -26.40 68.43 40.83
N LEU A 629 -26.91 67.99 39.68
CA LEU A 629 -28.03 68.66 38.99
C LEU A 629 -29.27 68.80 39.88
N LEU A 630 -29.66 67.74 40.59
CA LEU A 630 -30.77 67.77 41.55
C LEU A 630 -30.51 68.75 42.72
N SER A 631 -29.28 68.81 43.24
CA SER A 631 -28.87 69.80 44.26
C SER A 631 -29.02 71.23 43.71
N ILE A 632 -28.49 71.50 42.52
CA ILE A 632 -28.58 72.81 41.85
C ILE A 632 -30.05 73.23 41.67
N TYR A 633 -30.91 72.34 41.15
CA TYR A 633 -32.34 72.65 41.01
C TYR A 633 -33.03 72.91 42.35
N SER A 634 -32.64 72.21 43.42
CA SER A 634 -33.12 72.49 44.79
C SER A 634 -32.67 73.86 45.30
N ILE A 635 -31.40 74.23 45.07
CA ILE A 635 -30.86 75.54 45.45
C ILE A 635 -31.55 76.66 44.67
N ILE A 636 -31.72 76.52 43.35
CA ILE A 636 -32.47 77.46 42.49
C ILE A 636 -33.91 77.63 43.01
N LYS A 637 -34.56 76.54 43.42
CA LYS A 637 -35.90 76.60 44.02
C LYS A 637 -35.90 77.41 45.33
N SER A 638 -34.99 77.13 46.27
CA SER A 638 -34.86 77.93 47.50
C SER A 638 -34.57 79.41 47.22
N ILE A 639 -33.72 79.69 46.24
CA ILE A 639 -33.41 81.05 45.79
C ILE A 639 -34.69 81.73 45.29
N ASN A 640 -35.50 81.09 44.46
CA ASN A 640 -36.79 81.65 44.03
C ASN A 640 -37.78 81.85 45.20
N GLU A 641 -37.83 80.94 46.18
CA GLU A 641 -38.63 81.11 47.40
C GLU A 641 -38.17 82.34 48.23
N ILE A 642 -36.85 82.58 48.32
CA ILE A 642 -36.28 83.79 48.92
C ILE A 642 -36.70 85.04 48.12
N ARG A 643 -36.69 84.98 46.78
CA ARG A 643 -37.12 86.08 45.89
C ARG A 643 -38.55 86.51 46.18
N GLU A 644 -39.46 85.54 46.24
CA GLU A 644 -40.87 85.76 46.54
C GLU A 644 -41.05 86.36 47.96
N GLY A 645 -40.21 85.93 48.91
CA GLY A 645 -40.13 86.53 50.24
C GLY A 645 -39.74 88.02 50.23
N TYR A 646 -38.67 88.38 49.50
CA TYR A 646 -38.27 89.80 49.34
C TYR A 646 -39.33 90.62 48.59
N GLN A 647 -39.94 90.07 47.53
CA GLN A 647 -41.03 90.74 46.81
C GLN A 647 -42.26 90.99 47.68
N ARG A 648 -42.65 90.00 48.51
CA ARG A 648 -43.77 90.13 49.45
C ARG A 648 -43.51 91.21 50.50
N LYS A 649 -42.33 91.20 51.12
CA LYS A 649 -41.88 92.23 52.07
C LYS A 649 -41.74 93.61 51.43
N ALA A 650 -41.33 93.70 50.16
CA ALA A 650 -41.29 94.96 49.43
C ALA A 650 -42.70 95.56 49.25
N ILE A 651 -43.69 94.73 48.90
CA ILE A 651 -45.10 95.14 48.82
C ILE A 651 -45.64 95.59 50.19
N GLU A 652 -45.23 94.93 51.29
CA GLU A 652 -45.59 95.33 52.66
C GLU A 652 -44.94 96.66 53.07
N HIS A 653 -43.66 96.87 52.74
CA HIS A 653 -42.96 98.14 53.00
C HIS A 653 -43.58 99.30 52.20
N ASP A 654 -43.93 99.07 50.94
CA ASP A 654 -44.56 100.07 50.07
C ASP A 654 -45.98 100.44 50.56
N LYS A 655 -46.72 99.47 51.12
CA LYS A 655 -47.98 99.73 51.86
C LYS A 655 -47.73 100.54 53.13
N LYS A 656 -46.70 100.20 53.92
CA LYS A 656 -46.36 100.90 55.18
C LYS A 656 -45.95 102.36 54.92
N ASN A 657 -45.17 102.61 53.86
CA ASN A 657 -44.82 103.97 53.43
C ASN A 657 -46.05 104.74 52.93
N LYS A 658 -46.95 104.14 52.14
CA LYS A 658 -48.21 104.80 51.74
C LYS A 658 -49.12 105.15 52.92
N ILE A 659 -49.09 104.36 54.00
CA ILE A 659 -49.79 104.71 55.25
C ILE A 659 -49.10 105.89 55.93
N ARG A 660 -47.76 105.92 55.99
CA ARG A 660 -46.97 107.01 56.56
C ARG A 660 -47.16 108.33 55.81
N ASP A 661 -47.06 108.32 54.48
CA ASP A 661 -47.30 109.48 53.61
C ASP A 661 -48.72 110.05 53.74
N ASN A 662 -49.72 109.21 54.06
CA ASN A 662 -51.09 109.65 54.32
C ASN A 662 -51.24 110.28 55.72
N ILE A 663 -50.51 109.79 56.72
CA ILE A 663 -50.46 110.40 58.06
C ILE A 663 -49.83 111.80 57.96
N ASP A 664 -48.67 111.92 57.30
CA ASP A 664 -47.96 113.19 57.13
C ASP A 664 -48.76 114.22 56.30
N LYS A 665 -49.62 113.76 55.38
CA LYS A 665 -50.57 114.62 54.64
C LYS A 665 -51.78 115.06 55.45
N THR A 666 -52.21 114.27 56.44
CA THR A 666 -53.30 114.66 57.34
C THR A 666 -52.83 115.78 58.27
N ILE A 667 -51.63 115.63 58.85
CA ILE A 667 -51.01 116.64 59.73
C ILE A 667 -50.88 118.00 59.01
N LYS A 668 -50.37 118.01 57.76
CA LYS A 668 -50.23 119.25 56.98
C LYS A 668 -51.53 119.97 56.63
N LYS A 669 -52.70 119.35 56.78
CA LYS A 669 -53.99 120.00 56.48
C LYS A 669 -54.65 120.68 57.67
N GLU A 670 -54.19 120.45 58.89
CA GLU A 670 -54.71 121.15 60.08
C GLU A 670 -53.99 122.49 60.32
N ASP A 671 -52.73 122.63 59.90
CA ASP A 671 -51.94 123.86 60.09
C ASP A 671 -52.33 125.04 59.15
N GLU A 672 -52.91 124.77 57.96
CA GLU A 672 -53.18 125.83 56.95
C GLU A 672 -54.44 126.67 57.22
N ASN A 673 -55.28 126.33 58.20
CA ASN A 673 -56.64 126.88 58.33
C ASN A 673 -56.80 128.06 59.33
N ILE A 674 -55.71 128.61 59.90
CA ILE A 674 -55.78 129.55 61.03
C ILE A 674 -55.30 130.99 60.72
N SER A 675 -54.74 131.29 59.54
CA SER A 675 -54.22 132.65 59.28
C SER A 675 -54.41 133.16 57.84
N ILE A 676 -55.40 134.03 57.65
CA ILE A 676 -55.34 135.39 57.05
C ILE A 676 -56.75 135.77 56.57
N ASN A 677 -57.28 136.86 57.09
CA ASN A 677 -58.50 137.49 56.60
C ASN A 677 -58.40 139.02 56.72
N ASN A 678 -59.07 139.72 55.79
CA ASN A 678 -59.25 141.18 55.64
C ASN A 678 -58.20 141.98 54.84
N ASP A 679 -58.57 142.32 53.60
CA ASP A 679 -58.73 143.73 53.21
C ASP A 679 -59.97 143.89 52.28
N ILE A 680 -60.57 145.09 52.19
CA ILE A 680 -62.00 145.27 51.82
C ILE A 680 -62.24 146.24 50.63
N GLY A 681 -63.21 145.93 49.74
CA GLY A 681 -64.08 147.00 49.18
C GLY A 681 -64.76 146.83 47.81
N LYS A 682 -66.12 146.81 47.83
CA LYS A 682 -67.09 147.18 46.75
C LYS A 682 -67.14 146.25 45.50
N THR A 683 -68.27 145.89 44.86
CA THR A 683 -69.75 146.12 45.00
C THR A 683 -70.46 145.13 44.03
N SER A 684 -71.77 144.79 44.04
CA SER A 684 -72.94 145.10 44.90
C SER A 684 -74.18 144.27 44.52
N LEU A 685 -75.07 144.03 45.51
CA LEU A 685 -76.56 143.93 45.41
C LEU A 685 -77.27 142.78 44.63
N ARG A 686 -78.17 142.10 45.37
CA ARG A 686 -79.50 141.53 44.96
C ARG A 686 -79.55 140.27 44.07
N ASP A 687 -80.57 139.40 44.13
CA ASP A 687 -81.68 139.17 45.09
C ASP A 687 -82.24 137.72 44.91
N ASP A 688 -82.88 137.18 45.95
CA ASP A 688 -84.02 136.23 46.03
C ASP A 688 -84.26 135.01 45.08
N LYS A 689 -84.48 133.86 45.75
CA LYS A 689 -85.60 132.87 45.63
C LYS A 689 -85.78 131.86 44.46
N ASN A 690 -85.98 130.62 44.91
CA ASN A 690 -87.04 129.64 44.56
C ASN A 690 -87.07 128.83 43.24
N ILE A 691 -86.97 127.50 43.40
CA ILE A 691 -87.99 126.45 43.13
C ILE A 691 -88.51 126.22 41.68
N GLU A 692 -88.49 124.93 41.30
CA GLU A 692 -89.32 124.17 40.31
C GLU A 692 -88.99 124.09 38.80
N LEU A 693 -88.70 122.83 38.39
CA LEU A 693 -89.34 121.97 37.37
C LEU A 693 -89.55 122.38 35.90
N ASN A 694 -89.43 121.33 35.06
CA ASN A 694 -90.01 121.13 33.71
C ASN A 694 -89.43 121.99 32.55
N GLU A 695 -89.41 121.55 31.28
CA GLU A 695 -89.95 120.33 30.64
C GLU A 695 -89.30 120.03 29.27
N ASN A 696 -89.43 118.76 28.81
CA ASN A 696 -89.59 118.29 27.41
C ASN A 696 -88.56 118.64 26.30
N GLY A 697 -88.40 117.73 25.30
CA GLY A 697 -87.65 118.12 24.08
C GLY A 697 -87.27 117.13 22.97
N ASN A 698 -87.62 115.84 23.04
CA ASN A 698 -87.82 114.88 21.93
C ASN A 698 -86.92 114.82 20.64
N HIS A 699 -86.53 113.58 20.30
CA HIS A 699 -86.49 112.96 18.94
C HIS A 699 -85.38 113.26 17.88
N ASN A 700 -84.71 112.16 17.48
CA ASN A 700 -84.40 111.67 16.11
C ASN A 700 -83.99 112.63 14.96
N GLY A 701 -82.87 112.32 14.28
CA GLY A 701 -82.55 113.04 13.03
C GLY A 701 -81.30 112.68 12.20
N ASN A 702 -80.93 111.40 12.08
CA ASN A 702 -80.26 110.71 10.95
C ASN A 702 -79.57 111.48 9.77
N LYS A 703 -78.47 110.89 9.23
CA LYS A 703 -77.69 111.23 7.99
C LYS A 703 -76.76 112.45 8.10
N GLY A 704 -75.61 112.53 7.40
CA GLY A 704 -74.94 111.59 6.49
C GLY A 704 -74.09 112.32 5.43
N SER A 705 -73.04 111.67 4.86
CA SER A 705 -72.12 112.14 3.78
C SER A 705 -71.28 113.39 4.09
N ASP A 706 -69.94 113.32 4.08
CA ASP A 706 -69.00 113.46 2.93
C ASP A 706 -68.85 114.93 2.43
N GLU A 707 -67.69 115.47 2.04
CA GLU A 707 -66.39 114.86 1.71
C GLU A 707 -65.20 115.86 1.89
N LYS A 708 -63.98 115.32 2.07
CA LYS A 708 -62.61 115.77 1.67
C LYS A 708 -62.38 117.21 1.13
N ASN A 709 -61.21 117.87 1.31
CA ASN A 709 -59.84 117.31 1.28
C ASN A 709 -58.73 118.33 1.70
N ASN A 710 -57.61 117.85 2.29
CA ASN A 710 -56.25 118.48 2.39
C ASN A 710 -56.12 119.86 3.11
N ARG A 711 -55.07 120.22 3.87
CA ARG A 711 -53.75 119.67 4.33
C ARG A 711 -53.24 120.66 5.43
N LYS A 712 -52.38 120.37 6.42
CA LYS A 712 -51.82 119.14 7.04
C LYS A 712 -51.02 119.61 8.28
N GLU A 713 -51.40 119.26 9.51
CA GLU A 713 -50.76 119.82 10.73
C GLU A 713 -50.74 118.88 11.95
N GLU A 714 -49.69 119.08 12.76
CA GLU A 714 -49.57 119.09 14.24
C GLU A 714 -50.00 117.98 15.23
N ASN A 715 -49.19 117.90 16.31
CA ASN A 715 -49.49 117.59 17.72
C ASN A 715 -49.96 116.17 18.13
N LYS A 716 -49.79 115.67 19.36
CA LYS A 716 -48.87 115.80 20.52
C LYS A 716 -49.63 115.15 21.70
N PHE A 717 -49.06 114.13 22.37
CA PHE A 717 -49.55 113.53 23.64
C PHE A 717 -51.01 112.97 23.63
N GLY A 718 -51.39 111.98 24.44
CA GLY A 718 -50.67 111.15 25.39
C GLY A 718 -51.60 110.75 26.55
N SER A 719 -51.48 109.51 27.05
CA SER A 719 -51.69 109.13 28.48
C SER A 719 -51.84 107.61 28.62
N ALA A 720 -51.18 107.07 29.63
CA ALA A 720 -51.35 105.69 30.07
C ALA A 720 -52.38 105.61 31.20
N LYS A 721 -52.89 104.41 31.48
CA LYS A 721 -53.09 104.00 32.89
C LYS A 721 -52.96 102.49 33.09
N VAL A 722 -52.00 102.15 33.94
CA VAL A 722 -51.76 100.81 34.49
C VAL A 722 -52.80 100.50 35.58
N LYS A 723 -53.20 99.23 35.69
CA LYS A 723 -53.47 98.60 36.99
C LYS A 723 -52.82 97.21 37.02
N LEU A 724 -52.29 96.85 38.19
CA LEU A 724 -51.43 95.69 38.45
C LEU A 724 -51.95 94.96 39.70
N SER A 725 -51.56 93.70 39.87
CA SER A 725 -51.90 92.77 40.99
C SER A 725 -53.36 92.27 41.03
N GLY A 726 -53.63 91.02 41.43
CA GLY A 726 -52.74 89.90 41.77
C GLY A 726 -53.53 88.72 42.37
N GLY A 727 -53.00 87.50 42.32
CA GLY A 727 -53.70 86.32 42.86
C GLY A 727 -52.89 85.02 42.73
N ILE A 728 -52.38 84.53 43.85
CA ILE A 728 -51.62 83.27 43.98
C ILE A 728 -52.55 82.20 44.59
N LEU A 729 -52.32 80.92 44.26
CA LEU A 729 -52.85 79.72 44.96
C LEU A 729 -54.38 79.59 45.11
N CYS A 730 -55.00 78.80 44.21
CA CYS A 730 -56.10 77.90 44.55
C CYS A 730 -56.16 76.78 43.49
N GLY A 731 -55.71 75.56 43.81
CA GLY A 731 -55.65 74.49 42.80
C GLY A 731 -54.77 73.25 43.09
N LEU A 732 -54.17 73.11 44.27
CA LEU A 732 -53.68 71.81 44.73
C LEU A 732 -54.76 71.16 45.59
N LEU A 733 -55.49 70.18 45.03
CA LEU A 733 -56.04 68.98 45.69
C LEU A 733 -56.96 68.20 44.74
N ILE A 734 -56.39 67.34 43.89
CA ILE A 734 -57.03 66.08 43.51
C ILE A 734 -56.07 64.94 43.87
N SER A 735 -56.29 64.42 45.08
CA SER A 735 -56.01 63.06 45.55
C SER A 735 -54.92 62.23 44.85
N SER A 736 -53.75 62.17 45.49
CA SER A 736 -52.94 60.96 45.51
C SER A 736 -53.63 59.86 46.34
N CYS A 737 -53.90 58.68 45.75
CA CYS A 737 -53.85 57.36 46.42
C CYS A 737 -54.31 56.21 45.49
N VAL A 738 -53.37 55.52 44.84
CA VAL A 738 -53.35 54.04 44.80
C VAL A 738 -51.88 53.62 44.89
N ILE A 739 -51.56 52.77 45.87
CA ILE A 739 -50.23 52.21 46.13
C ILE A 739 -50.42 50.71 46.47
N ILE A 740 -49.47 49.84 46.08
CA ILE A 740 -49.35 48.39 46.43
C ILE A 740 -50.46 47.52 45.78
N THR A 741 -50.23 46.58 44.85
CA THR A 741 -49.31 45.41 44.93
C THR A 741 -49.15 44.74 43.55
N THR A 742 -47.93 44.41 43.11
CA THR A 742 -47.62 43.06 42.54
C THR A 742 -46.11 42.86 42.40
N LEU A 743 -45.58 41.95 43.21
CA LEU A 743 -44.28 41.29 42.99
C LEU A 743 -44.55 39.85 42.54
N TYR A 744 -43.66 39.35 41.68
CA TYR A 744 -43.33 37.92 41.48
C TYR A 744 -44.19 36.98 40.61
N LYS A 745 -43.44 36.10 39.92
CA LYS A 745 -43.77 34.93 39.07
C LYS A 745 -44.38 35.25 37.68
N SER A 746 -44.03 34.52 36.61
CA SER A 746 -43.31 33.23 36.52
C SER A 746 -42.29 33.13 35.37
N LYS A 747 -41.32 32.21 35.56
CA LYS A 747 -40.41 31.65 34.55
C LYS A 747 -41.12 30.48 33.81
N SER A 748 -40.55 30.01 32.69
CA SER A 748 -41.00 28.90 31.80
C SER A 748 -42.36 29.13 31.10
N VAL A 749 -42.52 28.88 29.80
CA VAL A 749 -41.83 27.93 28.90
C VAL A 749 -40.65 28.51 28.13
#